data_AF-A0A671PLG8-F1
#
_entry.id   AF-A0A671PLG8-F1
#
_cell.length_a   1.000
_cell.length_b   1.000
_cell.length_c   1.000
_cell.angle_alpha   90.00
_cell.angle_beta   90.00
_cell.angle_gamma   90.00
#
_symmetry.space_group_name_H-M   'P 1'
#
loop_
_entity.id
_entity.type
_entity.pdbx_description
1 polymer ?
#
loop_
_entity_poly.entity_id
_entity_poly.type
_entity_poly.pdbx_seq_one_letter_code
_entity_poly.pdbx_strand_id
1 'polypeptide(L)'
;MAMYDVVVHLCLCDSGKGVFRLESVSRKLCLSADSSGLSLTSCEPPSAALLWKWMSRHRLYNLGTNRCLGINATKLLQPDVGIFECDVSLPTMWWRCGGSMLYGVMNNKLAVVDSKVVVKRAALHQWRIYGAAGEGPCAYPYEDIHTLQGNSRGMTCSIPFKYKNKWFWDCTSESREDRHLWCATTNHYDQDEKWGFCPSPVSGCNEFWESHPELNACYQFNLYSILTWSQALTSCQAQGGSLLSITQSSEQSYIKGIPTLKCLCKKNQQCGVFNSTQGSWQSLSCESALPYICKKATKYNNWQYKETICPGGWLDHNGFCYQYLDEKSSWDGSSSACKALEAELVSVHSLCQQELLLKLLSNGSDSKVWIGLHKKDKLSSVQWSDGSPVTFTSWYSQEPSHSHGAKRICVKGQINKGLTCPESDSSCVQAEMGWRRKDTWCYKITDQEQTFEDAVKGYYCKSPLVTIESRFEQAFLNSLISEKGGSESQSYWTALQDQNRTGEYRWLTQNGSSIPLTYTNWNRHQPVSGGGCVLMSGGQALGHWEVKNCHAFKALAVCKQEVSGNRDTLMPVPHLDLNAPCPTGWESRKDLSHCYKVVQRILMHRSWTEAQFFCRALGADLASFHHYEDQAFVKKLLSMMFQRLVYTFWGFIHCCSQVNPSVMLTKAACDQKYIVNISII
;
A
#
# COMPACT_ATOMS: atom_id res chain seq x y z
N MET A 1 49.06 -38.71 12.20
CA MET A 1 48.24 -37.82 13.06
C MET A 1 47.84 -36.64 12.20
N ALA A 2 46.66 -36.71 11.56
CA ALA A 2 46.12 -35.63 10.74
C ALA A 2 44.89 -35.07 11.47
N MET A 3 44.98 -33.80 11.87
CA MET A 3 43.87 -33.03 12.42
C MET A 3 42.88 -32.78 11.29
N TYR A 4 41.64 -33.23 11.45
CA TYR A 4 40.53 -32.81 10.61
C TYR A 4 40.01 -31.48 11.14
N ASP A 5 40.21 -30.40 10.38
CA ASP A 5 39.50 -29.14 10.56
C ASP A 5 38.01 -29.36 10.30
N VAL A 6 37.21 -29.31 11.36
CA VAL A 6 35.75 -29.25 11.27
C VAL A 6 35.38 -27.82 10.88
N VAL A 7 35.31 -27.57 9.57
CA VAL A 7 34.66 -26.38 9.03
C VAL A 7 33.16 -26.54 9.26
N VAL A 8 32.65 -25.91 10.33
CA VAL A 8 31.21 -25.76 10.54
C VAL A 8 30.70 -24.76 9.52
N HIS A 9 30.23 -25.26 8.37
CA HIS A 9 29.38 -24.49 7.47
C HIS A 9 28.05 -24.19 8.19
N LEU A 10 27.94 -22.96 8.70
CA LEU A 10 26.65 -22.35 9.03
C LEU A 10 25.84 -22.22 7.74
N CYS A 11 25.02 -23.22 7.43
CA CYS A 11 23.96 -23.13 6.44
C CYS A 11 22.93 -22.10 6.95
N LEU A 12 23.09 -20.84 6.53
CA LEU A 12 22.07 -19.80 6.66
C LEU A 12 20.95 -20.10 5.65
N CYS A 13 19.85 -20.70 6.13
CA CYS A 13 18.61 -20.77 5.35
C CYS A 13 17.91 -19.40 5.39
N ASP A 14 17.74 -18.86 4.19
CA ASP A 14 16.96 -17.70 3.75
C ASP A 14 17.35 -16.29 4.26
N SER A 15 17.74 -15.49 3.26
CA SER A 15 18.03 -14.06 3.14
C SER A 15 17.68 -13.12 4.31
N GLY A 16 18.69 -12.38 4.79
CA GLY A 16 18.64 -11.37 5.86
C GLY A 16 17.72 -10.16 5.62
N LYS A 17 16.40 -10.39 5.52
CA LYS A 17 15.38 -9.35 5.45
C LYS A 17 15.41 -8.50 6.72
N GLY A 18 15.59 -7.19 6.53
CA GLY A 18 15.58 -6.19 7.60
C GLY A 18 16.82 -6.17 8.49
N VAL A 19 17.89 -6.90 8.16
CA VAL A 19 19.19 -6.80 8.84
C VAL A 19 20.03 -5.72 8.18
N PHE A 20 20.57 -4.80 8.97
CA PHE A 20 21.35 -3.67 8.46
C PHE A 20 22.53 -3.31 9.35
N ARG A 21 23.50 -2.58 8.78
CA ARG A 21 24.59 -1.94 9.52
C ARG A 21 24.30 -0.45 9.64
N LEU A 22 24.45 0.11 10.84
CA LEU A 22 24.07 1.49 11.13
C LEU A 22 25.31 2.39 11.15
N GLU A 23 25.44 3.30 10.18
CA GLU A 23 26.61 4.19 10.03
C GLU A 23 26.32 5.59 10.55
N SER A 24 27.26 6.14 11.33
CA SER A 24 27.30 7.56 11.65
C SER A 24 27.73 8.37 10.44
N VAL A 25 26.84 9.24 9.93
CA VAL A 25 27.10 10.04 8.72
C VAL A 25 28.34 10.93 8.89
N SER A 26 28.51 11.50 10.08
CA SER A 26 29.60 12.43 10.43
C SER A 26 30.94 11.75 10.68
N ARG A 27 30.95 10.52 11.21
CA ARG A 27 32.19 9.80 11.57
C ARG A 27 32.62 8.77 10.52
N LYS A 28 31.73 8.36 9.61
CA LYS A 28 31.96 7.27 8.63
C LYS A 28 32.35 5.95 9.29
N LEU A 29 31.84 5.72 10.50
CA LEU A 29 32.02 4.51 11.29
C LEU A 29 30.66 3.91 11.62
N CYS A 30 30.64 2.59 11.79
CA CYS A 30 29.43 1.85 12.09
C CYS A 30 29.28 1.61 13.60
N LEU A 31 28.03 1.62 14.05
CA LEU A 31 27.66 1.27 15.42
C LEU A 31 27.89 -0.23 15.63
N SER A 32 28.77 -0.54 16.57
CA SER A 32 29.09 -1.89 17.00
C SER A 32 28.65 -2.10 18.45
N ALA A 33 28.26 -3.33 18.77
CA ALA A 33 27.98 -3.75 20.13
C ALA A 33 28.72 -5.04 20.46
N ASP A 34 29.32 -5.09 21.64
CA ASP A 34 29.99 -6.25 22.19
C ASP A 34 29.73 -6.36 23.72
N SER A 35 30.45 -7.25 24.40
CA SER A 35 30.35 -7.42 25.86
C SER A 35 30.81 -6.20 26.66
N SER A 36 31.62 -5.31 26.08
CA SER A 36 32.11 -4.07 26.69
C SER A 36 31.15 -2.89 26.51
N GLY A 37 30.18 -3.00 25.60
CA GLY A 37 29.12 -2.02 25.39
C GLY A 37 29.01 -1.56 23.94
N LEU A 38 28.72 -0.26 23.75
CA LEU A 38 28.55 0.36 22.44
C LEU A 38 29.82 1.08 22.02
N SER A 39 30.27 0.83 20.79
CA SER A 39 31.44 1.46 20.19
C SER A 39 31.21 1.81 18.73
N LEU A 40 32.13 2.59 18.15
CA LEU A 40 32.16 2.87 16.72
C LEU A 40 33.39 2.21 16.11
N THR A 41 33.19 1.39 15.09
CA THR A 41 34.27 0.66 14.41
C THR A 41 34.15 0.80 12.91
N SER A 42 35.17 0.29 12.18
CA SER A 42 35.09 0.15 10.73
C SER A 42 33.84 -0.65 10.35
N CYS A 43 33.16 -0.22 9.28
CA CYS A 43 31.98 -0.90 8.74
C CYS A 43 32.31 -2.20 8.01
N GLU A 44 33.59 -2.41 7.67
CA GLU A 44 34.12 -3.60 7.00
C GLU A 44 35.39 -4.13 7.71
N PRO A 45 35.57 -5.46 7.75
CA PRO A 45 34.66 -6.50 7.26
C PRO A 45 33.39 -6.64 8.14
N PRO A 46 32.27 -7.18 7.59
CA PRO A 46 31.05 -7.36 8.37
C PRO A 46 31.25 -8.40 9.47
N SER A 47 30.80 -8.07 10.68
CA SER A 47 30.79 -8.96 11.84
C SER A 47 29.42 -8.94 12.49
N ALA A 48 29.07 -9.98 13.26
CA ALA A 48 27.77 -10.04 13.93
C ALA A 48 27.53 -8.84 14.88
N ALA A 49 28.58 -8.28 15.47
CA ALA A 49 28.55 -7.08 16.32
C ALA A 49 28.05 -5.82 15.59
N LEU A 50 28.20 -5.76 14.26
CA LEU A 50 27.76 -4.65 13.41
C LEU A 50 26.33 -4.81 12.90
N LEU A 51 25.71 -5.98 13.07
CA LEU A 51 24.42 -6.31 12.49
C LEU A 51 23.28 -5.96 13.45
N TRP A 52 22.37 -5.13 12.97
CA TRP A 52 21.19 -4.65 13.69
C TRP A 52 19.91 -5.04 12.94
N LYS A 53 18.82 -5.24 13.68
CA LYS A 53 17.48 -5.50 13.13
C LYS A 53 16.40 -4.88 14.01
N TRP A 54 15.37 -4.32 13.37
CA TRP A 54 14.17 -3.86 14.07
C TRP A 54 13.32 -5.07 14.50
N MET A 55 12.82 -5.01 15.72
CA MET A 55 12.05 -6.07 16.35
C MET A 55 10.70 -5.55 16.86
N SER A 56 9.86 -6.49 17.30
CA SER A 56 8.56 -6.17 17.89
C SER A 56 8.69 -5.14 19.02
N ARG A 57 7.65 -4.31 19.19
CA ARG A 57 7.59 -3.21 20.17
C ARG A 57 8.65 -2.12 19.94
N HIS A 58 9.05 -1.92 18.69
CA HIS A 58 10.03 -0.91 18.28
C HIS A 58 11.39 -1.06 18.95
N ARG A 59 11.86 -2.30 19.14
CA ARG A 59 13.18 -2.58 19.73
C ARG A 59 14.24 -2.67 18.65
N LEU A 60 15.46 -2.25 18.95
CA LEU A 60 16.61 -2.40 18.05
C LEU A 60 17.54 -3.48 18.62
N TYR A 61 17.65 -4.61 17.92
CA TYR A 61 18.36 -5.80 18.37
C TYR A 61 19.72 -5.94 17.68
N ASN A 62 20.74 -6.31 18.43
CA ASN A 62 22.07 -6.62 17.90
C ASN A 62 22.29 -8.13 17.82
N LEU A 63 22.67 -8.62 16.64
CA LEU A 63 22.84 -10.06 16.37
C LEU A 63 24.12 -10.63 17.00
N GLY A 64 25.13 -9.82 17.27
CA GLY A 64 26.38 -10.24 17.90
C GLY A 64 26.22 -10.49 19.40
N THR A 65 25.57 -9.56 20.11
CA THR A 65 25.38 -9.66 21.57
C THR A 65 24.11 -10.39 21.99
N ASN A 66 23.18 -10.65 21.05
CA ASN A 66 21.83 -11.15 21.32
C ASN A 66 21.05 -10.29 22.33
N ARG A 67 21.18 -8.97 22.22
CA ARG A 67 20.66 -8.00 23.19
C ARG A 67 20.11 -6.76 22.49
N CYS A 68 19.29 -6.00 23.19
CA CYS A 68 18.57 -4.83 22.68
C CYS A 68 19.22 -3.53 23.12
N LEU A 69 19.23 -2.54 22.22
CA LEU A 69 19.61 -1.17 22.53
C LEU A 69 18.57 -0.56 23.47
N GLY A 70 19.02 0.02 24.58
CA GLY A 70 18.13 0.65 25.56
C GLY A 70 18.73 1.89 26.19
N ILE A 71 17.86 2.64 26.86
CA ILE A 71 18.23 3.82 27.64
C ILE A 71 17.99 3.50 29.11
N ASN A 72 19.03 3.59 29.91
CA ASN A 72 18.91 3.52 31.36
C ASN A 72 18.49 4.91 31.88
N ALA A 73 17.18 5.06 32.11
CA ALA A 73 16.57 6.32 32.53
C ALA A 73 16.64 6.59 34.04
N THR A 74 17.27 5.72 34.84
CA THR A 74 17.45 5.94 36.28
C THR A 74 18.23 7.23 36.59
N LYS A 75 19.11 7.65 35.67
CA LYS A 75 19.84 8.93 35.74
C LYS A 75 19.10 10.01 34.96
N LEU A 76 18.17 10.72 35.62
CA LEU A 76 17.31 11.74 34.99
C LEU A 76 18.07 12.88 34.27
N LEU A 77 19.28 13.22 34.73
CA LEU A 77 20.08 14.33 34.19
C LEU A 77 21.03 13.93 33.06
N GLN A 78 21.48 12.66 33.03
CA GLN A 78 22.37 12.10 32.02
C GLN A 78 22.00 10.63 31.79
N PRO A 79 20.98 10.36 30.96
CA PRO A 79 20.60 9.00 30.66
C PRO A 79 21.73 8.31 29.90
N ASP A 80 22.05 7.09 30.29
CA ASP A 80 23.08 6.28 29.64
C ASP A 80 22.43 5.35 28.60
N VAL A 81 23.07 5.23 27.45
CA VAL A 81 22.68 4.27 26.41
C VAL A 81 23.56 3.04 26.49
N GLY A 82 22.96 1.86 26.28
CA GLY A 82 23.67 0.59 26.39
C GLY A 82 22.87 -0.55 25.79
N ILE A 83 23.39 -1.76 26.00
CA ILE A 83 22.87 -3.00 25.44
C ILE A 83 22.40 -3.90 26.59
N PHE A 84 21.12 -4.23 26.58
CA PHE A 84 20.40 -4.90 27.67
C PHE A 84 19.71 -6.16 27.16
N GLU A 85 19.41 -7.09 28.07
CA GLU A 85 18.50 -8.20 27.72
C GLU A 85 17.13 -7.63 27.34
N CYS A 86 16.52 -8.20 26.29
CA CYS A 86 15.40 -7.56 25.58
C CYS A 86 14.06 -7.57 26.32
N ASP A 87 14.01 -8.18 27.50
CA ASP A 87 12.87 -8.46 28.37
C ASP A 87 12.88 -7.67 29.69
N VAL A 88 13.97 -6.96 30.00
CA VAL A 88 14.13 -6.22 31.26
C VAL A 88 13.19 -5.01 31.31
N SER A 89 12.44 -4.87 32.40
CA SER A 89 11.47 -3.78 32.61
C SER A 89 12.08 -2.43 32.99
N LEU A 90 13.34 -2.40 33.44
CA LEU A 90 14.02 -1.23 34.00
C LEU A 90 14.62 -0.26 32.94
N PRO A 91 15.30 -0.72 31.86
CA PRO A 91 15.69 0.17 30.78
C PRO A 91 14.57 0.31 29.73
N THR A 92 14.32 1.52 29.25
CA THR A 92 13.38 1.74 28.16
C THR A 92 14.03 1.36 26.83
N MET A 93 13.50 0.36 26.13
CA MET A 93 14.12 -0.21 24.90
C MET A 93 13.41 0.17 23.60
N TRP A 94 12.35 0.96 23.66
CA TRP A 94 11.68 1.40 22.45
C TRP A 94 12.47 2.53 21.79
N TRP A 95 12.65 2.42 20.48
CA TRP A 95 13.28 3.41 19.61
C TRP A 95 12.35 3.71 18.46
N ARG A 96 12.32 4.95 18.03
CA ARG A 96 11.67 5.37 16.81
C ARG A 96 12.68 6.13 15.98
N CYS A 97 12.36 6.27 14.71
CA CYS A 97 13.20 6.99 13.78
C CYS A 97 12.40 8.13 13.15
N GLY A 98 13.07 9.23 12.86
CA GLY A 98 12.53 10.39 12.16
C GLY A 98 13.54 10.80 11.09
N GLY A 99 13.30 10.41 9.84
CA GLY A 99 14.28 10.53 8.77
C GLY A 99 15.58 9.79 9.11
N SER A 100 16.67 10.53 9.29
CA SER A 100 18.00 10.01 9.61
C SER A 100 18.33 10.02 11.12
N MET A 101 17.37 10.25 12.01
CA MET A 101 17.61 10.31 13.46
C MET A 101 16.92 9.17 14.19
N LEU A 102 17.55 8.65 15.25
CA LEU A 102 16.97 7.70 16.19
C LEU A 102 16.67 8.39 17.51
N TYR A 103 15.44 8.23 18.01
CA TYR A 103 14.98 8.80 19.26
C TYR A 103 14.23 7.78 20.11
N GLY A 104 14.41 7.85 21.42
CA GLY A 104 13.74 7.00 22.40
C GLY A 104 12.94 7.83 23.41
N VAL A 105 12.79 7.27 24.62
CA VAL A 105 12.02 7.90 25.70
C VAL A 105 12.46 9.33 26.00
N MET A 106 11.50 10.20 26.35
CA MET A 106 11.73 11.62 26.64
C MET A 106 12.44 12.40 25.52
N ASN A 107 12.27 11.99 24.25
CA ASN A 107 12.92 12.59 23.08
C ASN A 107 14.46 12.57 23.15
N ASN A 108 15.03 11.57 23.83
CA ASN A 108 16.47 11.34 23.87
C ASN A 108 16.92 10.77 22.52
N LYS A 109 17.82 11.48 21.82
CA LYS A 109 18.29 11.10 20.50
C LYS A 109 19.66 10.42 20.58
N LEU A 110 19.84 9.34 19.84
CA LEU A 110 21.10 8.62 19.75
C LEU A 110 22.12 9.47 18.99
N ALA A 111 23.28 9.71 19.60
CA ALA A 111 24.31 10.57 19.06
C ALA A 111 25.70 10.05 19.39
N VAL A 112 26.69 10.63 18.72
CA VAL A 112 28.11 10.38 19.00
C VAL A 112 28.74 11.68 19.43
N VAL A 113 29.32 11.71 20.63
CA VAL A 113 30.05 12.84 21.20
C VAL A 113 31.40 12.33 21.68
N ASP A 114 32.49 12.97 21.24
CA ASP A 114 33.87 12.59 21.59
C ASP A 114 34.15 11.09 21.39
N SER A 115 33.70 10.55 20.25
CA SER A 115 33.80 9.13 19.88
C SER A 115 33.06 8.14 20.79
N LYS A 116 32.29 8.63 21.77
CA LYS A 116 31.41 7.82 22.62
C LYS A 116 29.96 7.90 22.13
N VAL A 117 29.27 6.76 22.12
CA VAL A 117 27.85 6.68 21.83
C VAL A 117 27.07 7.13 23.05
N VAL A 118 26.20 8.14 22.88
CA VAL A 118 25.45 8.78 23.97
C VAL A 118 24.02 9.06 23.53
N VAL A 119 23.17 9.45 24.48
CA VAL A 119 21.85 10.01 24.19
C VAL A 119 21.74 11.44 24.68
N LYS A 120 21.23 12.34 23.83
CA LYS A 120 21.02 13.75 24.16
C LYS A 120 19.73 14.25 23.50
N ARG A 121 18.94 15.07 24.22
CA ARG A 121 17.67 15.61 23.70
C ARG A 121 17.87 16.57 22.51
N ALA A 122 18.85 17.45 22.61
CA ALA A 122 19.14 18.47 21.59
C ALA A 122 20.11 17.99 20.49
N ALA A 123 20.42 16.69 20.41
CA ALA A 123 21.30 16.20 19.36
C ALA A 123 20.64 16.22 17.98
N LEU A 124 21.41 16.57 16.95
CA LEU A 124 21.02 16.52 15.53
C LEU A 124 21.88 15.51 14.76
N HIS A 125 22.30 14.43 15.44
CA HIS A 125 23.18 13.44 14.85
C HIS A 125 22.45 12.57 13.82
N GLN A 126 23.05 12.44 12.63
CA GLN A 126 22.46 11.70 11.53
C GLN A 126 23.07 10.30 11.39
N TRP A 127 22.19 9.34 11.21
CA TRP A 127 22.46 7.93 10.98
C TRP A 127 21.92 7.52 9.62
N ARG A 128 22.63 6.61 8.95
CA ARG A 128 22.19 6.00 7.70
C ARG A 128 22.48 4.51 7.70
N ILE A 129 21.78 3.77 6.86
CA ILE A 129 22.08 2.35 6.63
C ILE A 129 23.32 2.26 5.74
N TYR A 130 24.36 1.57 6.20
CA TYR A 130 25.59 1.37 5.46
C TYR A 130 25.34 0.50 4.23
N GLY A 131 25.88 0.91 3.08
CA GLY A 131 25.66 0.22 1.80
C GLY A 131 24.32 0.53 1.13
N ALA A 132 23.38 1.19 1.81
CA ALA A 132 22.15 1.69 1.22
C ALA A 132 22.27 3.20 0.93
N ALA A 133 21.92 3.60 -0.29
CA ALA A 133 22.14 4.97 -0.75
C ALA A 133 21.20 5.98 -0.07
N GLY A 134 21.62 6.56 1.05
CA GLY A 134 20.90 7.63 1.74
C GLY A 134 19.66 7.17 2.52
N GLU A 135 19.46 5.86 2.67
CA GLU A 135 18.37 5.32 3.46
C GLU A 135 18.63 5.52 4.96
N GLY A 136 17.65 6.13 5.63
CA GLY A 136 17.68 6.31 7.08
C GLY A 136 17.33 5.02 7.84
N PRO A 137 17.41 5.04 9.17
CA PRO A 137 17.12 3.87 10.01
C PRO A 137 15.68 3.35 9.88
N CYS A 138 14.76 4.13 9.31
CA CYS A 138 13.35 3.75 9.09
C CYS A 138 13.08 2.92 7.83
N ALA A 139 14.06 2.72 6.95
CA ALA A 139 13.81 2.13 5.63
C ALA A 139 13.30 0.68 5.68
N TYR A 140 13.64 -0.06 6.75
CA TYR A 140 13.19 -1.44 6.97
C TYR A 140 12.42 -1.55 8.29
N PRO A 141 11.16 -1.11 8.36
CA PRO A 141 10.37 -1.24 9.58
C PRO A 141 10.11 -2.72 9.90
N TYR A 142 9.94 -3.02 11.19
CA TYR A 142 9.48 -4.34 11.61
C TYR A 142 8.01 -4.53 11.19
N GLU A 143 7.72 -5.63 10.49
CA GLU A 143 6.35 -6.05 10.19
C GLU A 143 5.90 -7.11 11.21
N ASP A 144 4.70 -6.91 11.76
CA ASP A 144 4.12 -7.85 12.72
C ASP A 144 3.80 -9.20 12.04
N ILE A 145 4.32 -10.28 12.61
CA ILE A 145 4.10 -11.64 12.10
C ILE A 145 2.95 -12.27 12.89
N HIS A 146 1.77 -12.38 12.28
CA HIS A 146 0.62 -13.05 12.88
C HIS A 146 0.77 -14.57 12.76
N THR A 147 0.70 -15.29 13.88
CA THR A 147 0.88 -16.75 13.87
C THR A 147 -0.29 -17.49 13.24
N LEU A 148 -0.03 -18.63 12.64
CA LEU A 148 -1.02 -19.60 12.17
C LEU A 148 -1.16 -20.74 13.19
N GLN A 149 -2.39 -21.23 13.38
CA GLN A 149 -2.72 -22.29 14.35
C GLN A 149 -2.11 -22.02 15.75
N GLY A 150 -1.53 -23.05 16.38
CA GLY A 150 -0.94 -22.97 17.72
C GLY A 150 -1.95 -22.73 18.83
N ASN A 151 -1.45 -22.36 20.01
CA ASN A 151 -2.26 -22.08 21.19
C ASN A 151 -2.38 -20.57 21.48
N SER A 152 -1.98 -19.74 20.52
CA SER A 152 -1.89 -18.27 20.64
C SER A 152 -2.94 -17.51 19.82
N ARG A 153 -3.91 -18.20 19.20
CA ARG A 153 -5.08 -17.59 18.51
C ARG A 153 -4.73 -16.48 17.50
N GLY A 154 -3.59 -16.58 16.81
CA GLY A 154 -3.17 -15.59 15.82
C GLY A 154 -2.44 -14.37 16.38
N MET A 155 -2.09 -14.36 17.67
CA MET A 155 -1.25 -13.32 18.25
C MET A 155 0.07 -13.16 17.50
N THR A 156 0.64 -11.96 17.54
CA THR A 156 1.90 -11.65 16.85
C THR A 156 3.08 -12.34 17.52
N CYS A 157 4.06 -12.76 16.73
CA CYS A 157 5.34 -13.24 17.24
C CYS A 157 6.00 -12.21 18.15
N SER A 158 6.45 -12.63 19.33
CA SER A 158 7.19 -11.78 20.26
C SER A 158 8.68 -11.87 19.95
N ILE A 159 9.14 -11.21 18.89
CA ILE A 159 10.55 -11.24 18.49
C ILE A 159 11.35 -10.16 19.24
N PRO A 160 12.50 -10.48 19.86
CA PRO A 160 13.05 -11.81 20.07
C PRO A 160 12.37 -12.55 21.24
N PHE A 161 12.41 -13.88 21.20
CA PHE A 161 11.92 -14.75 22.27
C PHE A 161 12.99 -15.75 22.73
N LYS A 162 12.88 -16.20 23.98
CA LYS A 162 13.78 -17.16 24.59
C LYS A 162 13.14 -18.55 24.65
N TYR A 163 13.84 -19.56 24.11
CA TYR A 163 13.45 -20.97 24.13
C TYR A 163 14.69 -21.83 24.38
N LYS A 164 14.62 -22.80 25.31
CA LYS A 164 15.75 -23.64 25.74
C LYS A 164 16.98 -22.80 26.10
N ASN A 165 16.78 -21.69 26.81
CA ASN A 165 17.82 -20.72 27.15
C ASN A 165 18.54 -20.03 25.97
N LYS A 166 18.05 -20.17 24.74
CA LYS A 166 18.58 -19.51 23.54
C LYS A 166 17.61 -18.43 23.06
N TRP A 167 18.16 -17.28 22.68
CA TRP A 167 17.38 -16.20 22.06
C TRP A 167 17.22 -16.43 20.57
N PHE A 168 15.98 -16.32 20.09
CA PHE A 168 15.60 -16.40 18.69
C PHE A 168 15.12 -15.03 18.22
N TRP A 169 15.71 -14.56 17.11
CA TRP A 169 15.46 -13.25 16.52
C TRP A 169 14.65 -13.33 15.22
N ASP A 170 14.23 -14.55 14.86
CA ASP A 170 13.32 -14.85 13.75
C ASP A 170 12.54 -16.13 14.07
N CYS A 171 11.62 -16.51 13.19
CA CYS A 171 10.97 -17.80 13.24
C CYS A 171 11.99 -18.94 13.15
N THR A 172 11.72 -20.04 13.84
CA THR A 172 12.66 -21.16 13.96
C THR A 172 11.97 -22.49 13.73
N SER A 173 12.68 -23.47 13.20
CA SER A 173 12.24 -24.87 13.14
C SER A 173 12.86 -25.72 14.26
N GLU A 174 13.54 -25.08 15.22
CA GLU A 174 14.26 -25.75 16.30
C GLU A 174 13.33 -26.70 17.06
N SER A 175 13.81 -27.93 17.31
CA SER A 175 13.06 -29.00 17.99
C SER A 175 11.79 -29.48 17.29
N ARG A 176 11.65 -29.24 15.97
CA ARG A 176 10.58 -29.84 15.15
C ARG A 176 11.14 -30.71 14.04
N GLU A 177 10.65 -31.94 13.95
CA GLU A 177 11.03 -32.88 12.88
C GLU A 177 10.42 -32.51 11.53
N ASP A 178 9.23 -31.89 11.55
CA ASP A 178 8.49 -31.43 10.38
C ASP A 178 9.12 -30.19 9.70
N ARG A 179 10.16 -29.60 10.30
CA ARG A 179 10.86 -28.38 9.85
C ARG A 179 9.98 -27.12 9.70
N HIS A 180 8.75 -27.14 10.20
CA HIS A 180 7.86 -25.99 10.10
C HIS A 180 8.37 -24.85 10.99
N LEU A 181 8.38 -23.64 10.45
CA LEU A 181 8.81 -22.44 11.17
C LEU A 181 7.74 -22.03 12.19
N TRP A 182 8.16 -21.77 13.41
CA TRP A 182 7.30 -21.31 14.50
C TRP A 182 7.95 -20.17 15.28
N CYS A 183 7.14 -19.44 16.03
CA CYS A 183 7.60 -18.42 16.96
C CYS A 183 6.80 -18.45 18.27
N ALA A 184 7.40 -17.95 19.33
CA ALA A 184 6.67 -17.68 20.56
C ALA A 184 5.89 -16.36 20.44
N THR A 185 4.74 -16.28 21.11
CA THR A 185 3.94 -15.05 21.20
C THR A 185 4.18 -14.28 22.50
N THR A 186 5.13 -14.76 23.32
CA THR A 186 5.67 -14.08 24.49
C THR A 186 7.20 -14.09 24.47
N ASN A 187 7.84 -13.25 25.29
CA ASN A 187 9.31 -13.18 25.35
C ASN A 187 9.94 -14.44 25.97
N HIS A 188 9.21 -15.16 26.85
CA HIS A 188 9.70 -16.32 27.58
C HIS A 188 8.86 -17.55 27.27
N TYR A 189 9.15 -18.21 26.15
CA TYR A 189 8.44 -19.41 25.77
C TYR A 189 8.56 -20.52 26.82
N ASP A 190 9.74 -20.67 27.43
CA ASP A 190 10.02 -21.68 28.45
C ASP A 190 9.12 -21.56 29.70
N GLN A 191 8.45 -20.42 29.90
CA GLN A 191 7.52 -20.18 31.02
C GLN A 191 6.06 -20.16 30.57
N ASP A 192 5.78 -19.46 29.47
CA ASP A 192 4.41 -19.19 29.04
C ASP A 192 3.84 -20.27 28.12
N GLU A 193 4.72 -21.01 27.44
CA GLU A 193 4.41 -22.05 26.44
C GLU A 193 3.45 -21.58 25.34
N LYS A 194 3.45 -20.27 25.03
CA LYS A 194 2.61 -19.66 24.00
C LYS A 194 3.33 -19.55 22.66
N TRP A 195 2.80 -20.20 21.63
CA TRP A 195 3.38 -20.22 20.29
C TRP A 195 2.32 -20.30 19.17
N GLY A 196 2.81 -20.14 17.95
CA GLY A 196 2.12 -20.56 16.73
C GLY A 196 3.09 -20.62 15.55
N PHE A 197 2.62 -21.12 14.40
CA PHE A 197 3.43 -21.24 13.19
C PHE A 197 3.61 -19.88 12.51
N CYS A 198 4.74 -19.68 11.87
CA CYS A 198 4.97 -18.47 11.10
C CYS A 198 4.42 -18.62 9.68
N PRO A 199 3.71 -17.60 9.15
CA PRO A 199 3.32 -17.58 7.75
C PRO A 199 4.57 -17.55 6.87
N SER A 200 4.67 -18.49 5.94
CA SER A 200 5.75 -18.55 4.96
C SER A 200 5.18 -18.46 3.54
N PRO A 201 5.80 -17.69 2.62
CA PRO A 201 5.38 -17.65 1.23
C PRO A 201 5.77 -18.95 0.51
N VAL A 202 4.95 -19.98 0.64
CA VAL A 202 5.18 -21.28 -0.04
C VAL A 202 4.63 -21.22 -1.48
N SER A 203 5.39 -21.71 -2.47
CA SER A 203 4.88 -21.87 -3.84
C SER A 203 3.88 -23.03 -3.92
N GLY A 204 2.70 -22.79 -4.48
CA GLY A 204 1.62 -23.80 -4.58
C GLY A 204 0.64 -23.80 -3.40
N CYS A 205 -0.10 -24.91 -3.25
CA CYS A 205 -1.07 -25.14 -2.17
C CYS A 205 -0.53 -26.10 -1.08
N ASN A 206 0.79 -26.18 -0.90
CA ASN A 206 1.38 -27.09 0.08
C ASN A 206 1.37 -26.43 1.47
N GLU A 207 1.24 -27.24 2.53
CA GLU A 207 1.47 -26.84 3.93
C GLU A 207 0.47 -25.77 4.45
N PHE A 208 -0.51 -26.19 5.27
CA PHE A 208 -1.63 -25.36 5.77
C PHE A 208 -2.65 -24.87 4.73
N TRP A 209 -2.48 -25.22 3.46
CA TRP A 209 -3.44 -24.89 2.39
C TRP A 209 -4.14 -26.15 1.87
N GLU A 210 -5.43 -26.01 1.58
CA GLU A 210 -6.24 -27.02 0.90
C GLU A 210 -6.39 -26.64 -0.58
N SER A 211 -5.94 -27.51 -1.49
CA SER A 211 -6.07 -27.30 -2.92
C SER A 211 -7.45 -27.73 -3.42
N HIS A 212 -8.08 -26.91 -4.25
CA HIS A 212 -9.29 -27.28 -4.99
C HIS A 212 -9.05 -27.18 -6.50
N PRO A 213 -8.69 -28.29 -7.18
CA PRO A 213 -8.27 -28.27 -8.57
C PRO A 213 -9.30 -27.66 -9.53
N GLU A 214 -10.59 -27.96 -9.33
CA GLU A 214 -11.67 -27.45 -10.20
C GLU A 214 -11.83 -25.93 -10.13
N LEU A 215 -11.52 -25.33 -8.98
CA LEU A 215 -11.63 -23.88 -8.75
C LEU A 215 -10.30 -23.17 -9.03
N ASN A 216 -9.24 -23.89 -9.42
CA ASN A 216 -7.88 -23.37 -9.60
C ASN A 216 -7.43 -22.48 -8.42
N ALA A 217 -7.75 -22.90 -7.21
CA ALA A 217 -7.52 -22.11 -6.00
C ALA A 217 -7.06 -22.98 -4.81
N CYS A 218 -6.30 -22.36 -3.92
CA CYS A 218 -5.96 -22.89 -2.61
C CYS A 218 -6.73 -22.10 -1.53
N TYR A 219 -7.20 -22.76 -0.48
CA TYR A 219 -7.86 -22.14 0.66
C TYR A 219 -7.14 -22.47 1.97
N GLN A 220 -7.05 -21.51 2.88
CA GLN A 220 -6.52 -21.72 4.23
C GLN A 220 -7.55 -21.25 5.26
N PHE A 221 -7.98 -22.17 6.13
CA PHE A 221 -9.04 -21.93 7.12
C PHE A 221 -8.44 -21.64 8.50
N ASN A 222 -8.35 -20.36 8.86
CA ASN A 222 -7.77 -19.92 10.15
C ASN A 222 -8.84 -19.79 11.24
N LEU A 223 -9.47 -20.92 11.60
CA LEU A 223 -10.68 -20.94 12.44
C LEU A 223 -10.44 -20.60 13.91
N TYR A 224 -9.22 -20.84 14.40
CA TYR A 224 -8.82 -20.59 15.79
C TYR A 224 -8.12 -19.24 15.98
N SER A 225 -7.90 -18.50 14.88
CA SER A 225 -7.31 -17.16 14.94
C SER A 225 -8.40 -16.12 15.10
N ILE A 226 -8.13 -15.07 15.87
CA ILE A 226 -9.11 -14.00 16.15
C ILE A 226 -8.43 -12.67 15.80
N LEU A 227 -8.58 -12.24 14.55
CA LEU A 227 -7.89 -11.06 13.99
C LEU A 227 -8.89 -10.05 13.43
N THR A 228 -8.54 -8.76 13.49
CA THR A 228 -9.28 -7.73 12.74
C THR A 228 -9.15 -7.94 11.23
N TRP A 229 -10.03 -7.34 10.45
CA TRP A 229 -10.01 -7.51 8.98
C TRP A 229 -8.66 -7.15 8.35
N SER A 230 -8.04 -6.06 8.82
CA SER A 230 -6.72 -5.60 8.34
C SER A 230 -5.57 -6.55 8.70
N GLN A 231 -5.59 -7.10 9.91
CA GLN A 231 -4.60 -8.08 10.38
C GLN A 231 -4.74 -9.40 9.62
N ALA A 232 -5.98 -9.85 9.39
CA ALA A 232 -6.28 -11.03 8.60
C ALA A 232 -5.80 -10.88 7.14
N LEU A 233 -6.04 -9.71 6.52
CA LEU A 233 -5.53 -9.41 5.18
C LEU A 233 -4.00 -9.47 5.12
N THR A 234 -3.33 -8.82 6.07
CA THR A 234 -1.87 -8.79 6.15
C THR A 234 -1.30 -10.21 6.31
N SER A 235 -1.93 -11.04 7.16
CA SER A 235 -1.59 -12.45 7.33
C SER A 235 -1.72 -13.27 6.04
N CYS A 236 -2.78 -13.07 5.25
CA CYS A 236 -2.95 -13.75 3.96
C CYS A 236 -1.92 -13.25 2.92
N GLN A 237 -1.66 -11.94 2.88
CA GLN A 237 -0.70 -11.34 1.95
C GLN A 237 0.74 -11.79 2.23
N ALA A 238 1.12 -11.96 3.50
CA ALA A 238 2.43 -12.50 3.89
C ALA A 238 2.69 -13.92 3.33
N GLN A 239 1.63 -14.65 2.97
CA GLN A 239 1.69 -16.00 2.40
C GLN A 239 1.51 -16.01 0.86
N GLY A 240 1.48 -14.84 0.23
CA GLY A 240 1.24 -14.69 -1.22
C GLY A 240 -0.21 -14.97 -1.65
N GLY A 241 -1.16 -14.87 -0.72
CA GLY A 241 -2.60 -14.96 -0.98
C GLY A 241 -3.33 -13.64 -0.64
N SER A 242 -4.65 -13.70 -0.61
CA SER A 242 -5.51 -12.61 -0.14
C SER A 242 -6.65 -13.17 0.71
N LEU A 243 -7.50 -12.31 1.28
CA LEU A 243 -8.72 -12.76 1.93
C LEU A 243 -9.64 -13.48 0.92
N LEU A 244 -10.49 -14.37 1.44
CA LEU A 244 -11.45 -15.12 0.65
C LEU A 244 -12.28 -14.22 -0.26
N SER A 245 -12.29 -14.56 -1.54
CA SER A 245 -13.20 -14.00 -2.55
C SER A 245 -14.05 -15.13 -3.11
N ILE A 246 -15.38 -15.06 -2.97
CA ILE A 246 -16.29 -16.05 -3.57
C ILE A 246 -16.80 -15.49 -4.89
N THR A 247 -16.44 -16.15 -5.98
CA THR A 247 -16.70 -15.70 -7.35
C THR A 247 -17.65 -16.63 -8.12
N GLN A 248 -17.86 -17.86 -7.64
CA GLN A 248 -18.68 -18.88 -8.30
C GLN A 248 -19.64 -19.56 -7.31
N SER A 249 -20.75 -20.10 -7.81
CA SER A 249 -21.74 -20.82 -6.99
C SER A 249 -21.22 -22.17 -6.47
N SER A 250 -20.34 -22.84 -7.22
CA SER A 250 -19.59 -24.03 -6.81
C SER A 250 -18.69 -23.71 -5.61
N GLU A 251 -17.96 -22.59 -5.67
CA GLU A 251 -17.13 -22.08 -4.58
C GLU A 251 -17.95 -21.75 -3.32
N GLN A 252 -19.09 -21.06 -3.47
CA GLN A 252 -20.03 -20.81 -2.37
C GLN A 252 -20.50 -22.13 -1.72
N SER A 253 -20.79 -23.15 -2.52
CA SER A 253 -21.27 -24.45 -2.04
C SER A 253 -20.18 -25.21 -1.28
N TYR A 254 -18.93 -25.15 -1.78
CA TYR A 254 -17.76 -25.71 -1.11
C TYR A 254 -17.53 -25.04 0.26
N ILE A 255 -17.49 -23.71 0.33
CA ILE A 255 -17.28 -22.97 1.59
C ILE A 255 -18.43 -23.20 2.58
N LYS A 256 -19.67 -23.38 2.11
CA LYS A 256 -20.83 -23.70 2.95
C LYS A 256 -20.72 -25.07 3.64
N GLY A 257 -20.01 -26.03 3.03
CA GLY A 257 -19.80 -27.36 3.59
C GLY A 257 -18.88 -27.40 4.82
N ILE A 258 -18.24 -26.28 5.17
CA ILE A 258 -17.21 -26.22 6.21
C ILE A 258 -17.82 -25.71 7.53
N PRO A 259 -17.82 -26.53 8.60
CA PRO A 259 -18.42 -26.15 9.88
C PRO A 259 -17.61 -25.03 10.54
N THR A 260 -18.15 -23.82 10.61
CA THR A 260 -17.52 -22.68 11.28
C THR A 260 -18.47 -21.91 12.19
N LEU A 261 -17.88 -21.28 13.21
CA LEU A 261 -18.52 -20.73 14.41
C LEU A 261 -19.44 -19.53 14.16
N LYS A 262 -20.49 -19.44 14.99
CA LYS A 262 -21.48 -18.34 15.08
C LYS A 262 -20.81 -16.99 15.35
N CYS A 263 -21.22 -15.96 14.60
CA CYS A 263 -21.00 -14.56 14.98
C CYS A 263 -22.36 -13.85 15.19
N LEU A 264 -22.44 -13.02 16.22
CA LEU A 264 -23.61 -12.21 16.59
C LEU A 264 -23.48 -10.80 15.98
N CYS A 265 -24.54 -10.31 15.33
CA CYS A 265 -24.57 -8.99 14.68
C CYS A 265 -24.86 -7.83 15.65
N LYS A 266 -24.13 -6.73 15.49
CA LYS A 266 -24.60 -5.35 15.76
C LYS A 266 -24.22 -4.43 14.58
N LYS A 267 -25.09 -3.45 14.31
CA LYS A 267 -25.02 -2.53 13.16
C LYS A 267 -23.81 -1.56 13.25
N ASN A 268 -22.83 -1.72 12.36
CA ASN A 268 -22.04 -0.64 11.74
C ASN A 268 -21.16 -1.26 10.63
N GLN A 269 -21.31 -0.82 9.37
CA GLN A 269 -21.05 -1.63 8.17
C GLN A 269 -19.91 -1.11 7.30
N GLN A 270 -18.81 -1.87 7.16
CA GLN A 270 -17.82 -1.66 6.07
C GLN A 270 -17.13 -2.97 5.60
N CYS A 271 -16.96 -3.97 6.46
CA CYS A 271 -16.30 -5.22 6.09
C CYS A 271 -17.28 -6.40 5.97
N GLY A 272 -17.11 -7.21 4.93
CA GLY A 272 -17.91 -8.41 4.67
C GLY A 272 -17.46 -9.58 5.52
N VAL A 273 -18.41 -10.26 6.16
CA VAL A 273 -18.21 -11.46 6.97
C VAL A 273 -19.12 -12.56 6.42
N PHE A 274 -18.53 -13.72 6.16
CA PHE A 274 -19.28 -14.87 5.67
C PHE A 274 -19.86 -15.67 6.83
N ASN A 275 -21.17 -15.79 6.89
CA ASN A 275 -21.85 -16.65 7.85
C ASN A 275 -22.10 -18.03 7.23
N SER A 276 -21.32 -19.02 7.63
CA SER A 276 -21.40 -20.40 7.11
C SER A 276 -22.73 -21.08 7.44
N THR A 277 -23.33 -20.81 8.60
CA THR A 277 -24.62 -21.41 9.00
C THR A 277 -25.78 -20.97 8.10
N GLN A 278 -25.78 -19.70 7.70
CA GLN A 278 -26.78 -19.14 6.78
C GLN A 278 -26.35 -19.24 5.32
N GLY A 279 -25.06 -19.52 5.06
CA GLY A 279 -24.45 -19.41 3.74
C GLY A 279 -24.58 -18.02 3.14
N SER A 280 -24.53 -16.97 3.97
CA SER A 280 -24.84 -15.60 3.58
C SER A 280 -23.77 -14.62 4.04
N TRP A 281 -23.60 -13.54 3.28
CA TRP A 281 -22.72 -12.43 3.64
C TRP A 281 -23.45 -11.47 4.58
N GLN A 282 -22.73 -11.03 5.61
CA GLN A 282 -23.17 -10.02 6.57
C GLN A 282 -22.11 -8.91 6.62
N SER A 283 -22.51 -7.71 7.02
CA SER A 283 -21.58 -6.59 7.22
C SER A 283 -21.39 -6.32 8.71
N LEU A 284 -20.13 -6.33 9.14
CA LEU A 284 -19.70 -6.01 10.50
C LEU A 284 -18.61 -4.92 10.48
N SER A 285 -18.28 -4.40 11.66
CA SER A 285 -17.14 -3.49 11.81
C SER A 285 -15.85 -4.20 11.44
N CYS A 286 -14.98 -3.52 10.69
CA CYS A 286 -13.64 -4.01 10.35
C CYS A 286 -12.73 -4.18 11.58
N GLU A 287 -13.09 -3.54 12.70
CA GLU A 287 -12.41 -3.64 14.00
C GLU A 287 -12.83 -4.88 14.79
N SER A 288 -13.88 -5.58 14.36
CA SER A 288 -14.27 -6.85 14.96
C SER A 288 -13.18 -7.88 14.71
N ALA A 289 -12.66 -8.49 15.78
CA ALA A 289 -11.70 -9.56 15.67
C ALA A 289 -12.43 -10.89 15.46
N LEU A 290 -12.17 -11.55 14.33
CA LEU A 290 -12.88 -12.74 13.86
C LEU A 290 -11.92 -13.78 13.24
N PRO A 291 -12.35 -15.05 13.12
CA PRO A 291 -11.70 -16.01 12.24
C PRO A 291 -11.75 -15.58 10.78
N TYR A 292 -10.80 -16.04 9.98
CA TYR A 292 -10.64 -15.63 8.59
C TYR A 292 -10.22 -16.78 7.68
N ILE A 293 -10.40 -16.57 6.38
CA ILE A 293 -10.05 -17.54 5.33
C ILE A 293 -9.18 -16.82 4.31
N CYS A 294 -8.03 -17.41 3.98
CA CYS A 294 -7.18 -16.94 2.89
C CYS A 294 -7.45 -17.74 1.61
N LYS A 295 -7.33 -17.09 0.45
CA LYS A 295 -7.41 -17.68 -0.89
C LYS A 295 -6.17 -17.32 -1.71
N LYS A 296 -5.68 -18.29 -2.48
CA LYS A 296 -4.57 -18.12 -3.43
C LYS A 296 -4.96 -18.70 -4.78
N ALA A 297 -4.72 -17.98 -5.88
CA ALA A 297 -4.97 -18.48 -7.23
C ALA A 297 -3.77 -19.29 -7.74
N THR A 298 -4.02 -20.38 -8.49
CA THR A 298 -2.95 -21.25 -9.01
C THR A 298 -2.47 -20.89 -10.41
N LYS A 299 -3.13 -19.95 -11.11
CA LYS A 299 -2.72 -19.45 -12.43
C LYS A 299 -2.84 -17.92 -12.53
N TYR A 300 -1.78 -17.28 -13.04
CA TYR A 300 -1.79 -15.90 -13.49
C TYR A 300 -2.02 -15.89 -15.01
N ASN A 301 -3.09 -15.27 -15.49
CA ASN A 301 -3.29 -15.08 -16.93
C ASN A 301 -2.43 -13.90 -17.40
N ASN A 302 -1.49 -14.19 -18.30
CA ASN A 302 -0.71 -13.16 -18.99
C ASN A 302 -1.62 -12.43 -19.98
N TRP A 303 -1.81 -11.13 -19.77
CA TRP A 303 -2.51 -10.26 -20.71
C TRP A 303 -1.61 -10.00 -21.94
N GLN A 304 -2.16 -10.16 -23.13
CA GLN A 304 -1.52 -9.83 -24.40
C GLN A 304 -2.42 -8.89 -25.20
N TYR A 305 -1.82 -7.80 -25.70
CA TYR A 305 -2.49 -6.86 -26.58
C TYR A 305 -2.71 -7.45 -27.98
N LYS A 306 -3.91 -7.29 -28.54
CA LYS A 306 -4.23 -7.66 -29.92
C LYS A 306 -4.65 -6.44 -30.71
N GLU A 307 -3.89 -6.11 -31.75
CA GLU A 307 -4.26 -5.07 -32.72
C GLU A 307 -5.56 -5.45 -33.45
N THR A 308 -6.44 -4.49 -33.72
CA THR A 308 -7.79 -4.73 -34.27
C THR A 308 -8.20 -3.59 -35.18
N ILE A 309 -8.87 -3.90 -36.29
CA ILE A 309 -9.44 -2.93 -37.22
C ILE A 309 -10.95 -3.14 -37.23
N CYS A 310 -11.72 -2.09 -36.95
CA CYS A 310 -13.17 -2.15 -36.83
C CYS A 310 -13.90 -1.46 -38.00
N PRO A 311 -15.16 -1.82 -38.29
CA PRO A 311 -15.99 -1.11 -39.25
C PRO A 311 -16.20 0.38 -38.88
N GLY A 312 -16.49 1.22 -39.86
CA GLY A 312 -16.72 2.65 -39.63
C GLY A 312 -17.82 2.93 -38.60
N GLY A 313 -17.54 3.80 -37.62
CA GLY A 313 -18.45 4.11 -36.51
C GLY A 313 -18.27 3.22 -35.26
N TRP A 314 -17.38 2.22 -35.33
CA TRP A 314 -16.99 1.39 -34.19
C TRP A 314 -15.57 1.72 -33.73
N LEU A 315 -15.37 1.76 -32.41
CA LEU A 315 -14.08 1.98 -31.76
C LEU A 315 -13.38 0.64 -31.55
N ASP A 316 -12.14 0.50 -32.04
CA ASP A 316 -11.33 -0.70 -31.85
C ASP A 316 -10.62 -0.70 -30.49
N HIS A 317 -10.62 -1.86 -29.83
CA HIS A 317 -9.82 -2.07 -28.64
C HIS A 317 -9.57 -3.56 -28.36
N ASN A 318 -8.30 -3.97 -28.41
CA ASN A 318 -7.79 -5.24 -27.89
C ASN A 318 -8.55 -6.50 -28.35
N GLY A 319 -8.80 -6.63 -29.65
CA GLY A 319 -9.54 -7.77 -30.23
C GLY A 319 -11.04 -7.54 -30.39
N PHE A 320 -11.57 -6.38 -29.98
CA PHE A 320 -13.01 -6.10 -29.95
C PHE A 320 -13.35 -4.74 -30.56
N CYS A 321 -14.59 -4.60 -31.02
CA CYS A 321 -15.16 -3.37 -31.56
C CYS A 321 -16.30 -2.89 -30.66
N TYR A 322 -16.38 -1.59 -30.39
CA TYR A 322 -17.37 -1.00 -29.49
C TYR A 322 -18.12 0.16 -30.14
N GLN A 323 -19.42 0.28 -29.89
CA GLN A 323 -20.23 1.38 -30.39
C GLN A 323 -21.23 1.84 -29.30
N TYR A 324 -21.42 3.16 -29.19
CA TYR A 324 -22.45 3.75 -28.35
C TYR A 324 -23.75 3.96 -29.15
N LEU A 325 -24.89 3.55 -28.58
CA LEU A 325 -26.21 3.77 -29.15
C LEU A 325 -26.96 4.80 -28.29
N ASP A 326 -27.32 5.94 -28.87
CA ASP A 326 -27.96 7.07 -28.16
C ASP A 326 -29.47 6.83 -27.87
N GLU A 327 -30.03 5.74 -28.40
CA GLU A 327 -31.44 5.41 -28.26
C GLU A 327 -31.79 4.90 -26.85
N LYS A 328 -32.59 5.69 -26.12
CA LYS A 328 -33.06 5.33 -24.78
C LYS A 328 -34.05 4.18 -24.84
N SER A 329 -33.67 3.05 -24.24
CA SER A 329 -34.51 1.85 -24.15
C SER A 329 -34.37 1.15 -22.79
N SER A 330 -35.21 0.13 -22.54
CA SER A 330 -35.03 -0.80 -21.42
C SER A 330 -33.78 -1.66 -21.65
N TRP A 331 -33.26 -2.32 -20.61
CA TRP A 331 -32.11 -3.22 -20.77
C TRP A 331 -32.35 -4.28 -21.85
N ASP A 332 -33.56 -4.86 -21.88
CA ASP A 332 -33.93 -5.86 -22.89
C ASP A 332 -34.02 -5.23 -24.28
N GLY A 333 -34.56 -4.01 -24.40
CA GLY A 333 -34.58 -3.26 -25.66
C GLY A 333 -33.18 -2.94 -26.17
N SER A 334 -32.28 -2.50 -25.29
CA SER A 334 -30.88 -2.23 -25.64
C SER A 334 -30.14 -3.50 -26.04
N SER A 335 -30.38 -4.63 -25.38
CA SER A 335 -29.82 -5.93 -25.77
C SER A 335 -30.30 -6.37 -27.15
N SER A 336 -31.60 -6.21 -27.45
CA SER A 336 -32.15 -6.49 -28.78
C SER A 336 -31.57 -5.58 -29.86
N ALA A 337 -31.34 -4.29 -29.57
CA ALA A 337 -30.72 -3.36 -30.49
C ALA A 337 -29.26 -3.73 -30.80
N CYS A 338 -28.46 -4.09 -29.80
CA CYS A 338 -27.09 -4.59 -30.02
C CYS A 338 -27.09 -5.86 -30.89
N LYS A 339 -28.01 -6.80 -30.61
CA LYS A 339 -28.14 -8.05 -31.39
C LYS A 339 -28.52 -7.82 -32.85
N ALA A 340 -29.32 -6.80 -33.12
CA ALA A 340 -29.68 -6.42 -34.49
C ALA A 340 -28.47 -5.90 -35.29
N LEU A 341 -27.42 -5.44 -34.61
CA LEU A 341 -26.12 -5.04 -35.19
C LEU A 341 -25.08 -6.17 -35.12
N GLU A 342 -25.50 -7.42 -34.91
CA GLU A 342 -24.62 -8.59 -34.74
C GLU A 342 -23.63 -8.43 -33.56
N ALA A 343 -24.01 -7.65 -32.55
CA ALA A 343 -23.22 -7.37 -31.36
C ALA A 343 -23.97 -7.73 -30.07
N GLU A 344 -23.31 -7.58 -28.93
CA GLU A 344 -23.89 -7.77 -27.61
C GLU A 344 -23.68 -6.54 -26.72
N LEU A 345 -24.47 -6.43 -25.65
CA LEU A 345 -24.20 -5.41 -24.63
C LEU A 345 -22.81 -5.61 -24.03
N VAL A 346 -22.10 -4.50 -23.84
CA VAL A 346 -20.69 -4.49 -23.44
C VAL A 346 -20.44 -5.25 -22.14
N SER A 347 -19.41 -6.11 -22.17
CA SER A 347 -18.81 -6.77 -21.02
C SER A 347 -17.49 -6.09 -20.61
N VAL A 348 -17.23 -6.03 -19.30
CA VAL A 348 -16.06 -5.32 -18.74
C VAL A 348 -15.24 -6.28 -17.87
N HIS A 349 -14.04 -6.60 -18.34
CA HIS A 349 -13.15 -7.61 -17.76
C HIS A 349 -11.86 -7.04 -17.19
N SER A 350 -11.63 -5.74 -17.34
CA SER A 350 -10.42 -5.07 -16.85
C SER A 350 -10.66 -3.59 -16.61
N LEU A 351 -9.74 -2.97 -15.87
CA LEU A 351 -9.69 -1.52 -15.74
C LEU A 351 -9.53 -0.83 -17.10
N CYS A 352 -8.84 -1.45 -18.06
CA CYS A 352 -8.65 -0.90 -19.41
C CYS A 352 -9.98 -0.79 -20.18
N GLN A 353 -10.80 -1.85 -20.16
CA GLN A 353 -12.13 -1.80 -20.77
C GLN A 353 -13.07 -0.84 -20.03
N GLN A 354 -12.90 -0.65 -18.72
CA GLN A 354 -13.64 0.39 -18.00
C GLN A 354 -13.25 1.79 -18.49
N GLU A 355 -11.97 2.06 -18.74
CA GLU A 355 -11.51 3.34 -19.31
C GLU A 355 -12.11 3.61 -20.69
N LEU A 356 -12.12 2.59 -21.57
CA LEU A 356 -12.76 2.67 -22.89
C LEU A 356 -14.25 3.03 -22.79
N LEU A 357 -14.96 2.34 -21.88
CA LEU A 357 -16.37 2.63 -21.63
C LEU A 357 -16.57 4.07 -21.15
N LEU A 358 -15.65 4.60 -20.34
CA LEU A 358 -15.71 6.00 -19.92
C LEU A 358 -15.49 6.97 -21.10
N LYS A 359 -14.60 6.65 -22.05
CA LYS A 359 -14.39 7.46 -23.26
C LYS A 359 -15.61 7.47 -24.18
N LEU A 360 -16.23 6.30 -24.40
CA LEU A 360 -17.45 6.20 -25.20
C LEU A 360 -18.61 7.02 -24.60
N LEU A 361 -18.70 7.02 -23.26
CA LEU A 361 -19.75 7.74 -22.54
C LEU A 361 -19.51 9.25 -22.43
N SER A 362 -18.26 9.73 -22.49
CA SER A 362 -17.99 11.18 -22.52
C SER A 362 -18.47 11.83 -23.83
N ASN A 363 -18.51 11.07 -24.92
CA ASN A 363 -18.99 11.51 -26.22
C ASN A 363 -20.51 11.34 -26.39
N GLY A 364 -21.17 10.61 -25.48
CA GLY A 364 -22.62 10.35 -25.51
C GLY A 364 -23.48 11.44 -24.87
N SER A 365 -24.78 11.44 -25.17
CA SER A 365 -25.72 12.44 -24.65
C SER A 365 -26.14 12.18 -23.18
N ASP A 366 -26.11 10.93 -22.74
CA ASP A 366 -26.52 10.50 -21.39
C ASP A 366 -25.32 10.13 -20.50
N SER A 367 -25.40 10.54 -19.23
CA SER A 367 -24.43 10.17 -18.19
C SER A 367 -24.52 8.72 -17.73
N LYS A 368 -25.54 7.97 -18.18
CA LYS A 368 -25.80 6.57 -17.80
C LYS A 368 -26.10 5.70 -19.02
N VAL A 369 -25.48 4.52 -19.11
CA VAL A 369 -25.71 3.55 -20.19
C VAL A 369 -25.95 2.15 -19.63
N TRP A 370 -26.78 1.36 -20.30
CA TRP A 370 -26.90 -0.07 -19.98
C TRP A 370 -25.63 -0.83 -20.36
N ILE A 371 -25.19 -1.72 -19.48
CA ILE A 371 -24.10 -2.67 -19.76
C ILE A 371 -24.62 -4.11 -19.70
N GLY A 372 -23.85 -5.06 -20.19
CA GLY A 372 -24.26 -6.46 -20.28
C GLY A 372 -24.41 -7.18 -18.93
N LEU A 373 -24.00 -6.57 -17.81
CA LEU A 373 -24.03 -7.21 -16.50
C LEU A 373 -25.46 -7.28 -15.97
N HIS A 374 -25.93 -8.49 -15.71
CA HIS A 374 -27.28 -8.71 -15.25
C HIS A 374 -27.41 -9.95 -14.35
N LYS A 375 -28.50 -10.03 -13.59
CA LYS A 375 -28.91 -11.18 -12.77
C LYS A 375 -30.27 -11.68 -13.21
N LYS A 376 -30.37 -12.97 -13.55
CA LYS A 376 -31.65 -13.65 -13.87
C LYS A 376 -32.31 -14.18 -12.60
N ASP A 377 -33.63 -14.33 -12.64
CA ASP A 377 -34.51 -14.66 -11.49
C ASP A 377 -34.10 -15.89 -10.67
N LYS A 378 -33.51 -16.92 -11.30
CA LYS A 378 -33.12 -18.17 -10.63
C LYS A 378 -31.64 -18.24 -10.23
N LEU A 379 -30.82 -17.25 -10.61
CA LEU A 379 -29.39 -17.23 -10.35
C LEU A 379 -29.09 -16.42 -9.10
N SER A 380 -28.18 -16.92 -8.26
CA SER A 380 -27.66 -16.18 -7.10
C SER A 380 -26.61 -15.14 -7.49
N SER A 381 -25.97 -15.28 -8.66
CA SER A 381 -24.88 -14.45 -9.16
C SER A 381 -25.27 -13.61 -10.39
N VAL A 382 -24.53 -12.51 -10.60
CA VAL A 382 -24.55 -11.74 -11.84
C VAL A 382 -23.73 -12.45 -12.93
N GLN A 383 -24.06 -12.19 -14.19
CA GLN A 383 -23.38 -12.71 -15.37
C GLN A 383 -23.41 -11.66 -16.50
N TRP A 384 -22.51 -11.79 -17.46
CA TRP A 384 -22.55 -10.98 -18.68
C TRP A 384 -23.53 -11.57 -19.70
N SER A 385 -24.18 -10.71 -20.49
CA SER A 385 -25.14 -11.11 -21.52
C SER A 385 -24.51 -11.87 -22.69
N ASP A 386 -23.24 -11.60 -22.98
CA ASP A 386 -22.44 -12.26 -24.01
C ASP A 386 -21.91 -13.65 -23.59
N GLY A 387 -22.17 -14.08 -22.34
CA GLY A 387 -21.71 -15.36 -21.79
C GLY A 387 -20.26 -15.36 -21.29
N SER A 388 -19.56 -14.23 -21.38
CA SER A 388 -18.20 -14.10 -20.84
C SER A 388 -18.16 -14.22 -19.31
N PRO A 389 -17.04 -14.69 -18.73
CA PRO A 389 -16.93 -14.82 -17.28
C PRO A 389 -16.81 -13.45 -16.59
N VAL A 390 -17.45 -13.30 -15.42
CA VAL A 390 -17.32 -12.09 -14.59
C VAL A 390 -15.98 -12.13 -13.84
N THR A 391 -14.96 -11.51 -14.42
CA THR A 391 -13.60 -11.44 -13.85
C THR A 391 -13.30 -10.10 -13.18
N PHE A 392 -14.15 -9.10 -13.39
CA PHE A 392 -13.93 -7.73 -12.93
C PHE A 392 -15.26 -7.07 -12.58
N THR A 393 -15.31 -6.31 -11.49
CA THR A 393 -16.44 -5.45 -11.13
C THR A 393 -15.93 -4.14 -10.51
N SER A 394 -16.63 -3.04 -10.77
CA SER A 394 -16.24 -1.70 -10.33
C SER A 394 -17.51 -0.93 -9.97
N TRP A 395 -17.96 -1.12 -8.74
CA TRP A 395 -19.24 -0.58 -8.27
C TRP A 395 -19.11 0.88 -7.81
N TYR A 396 -20.19 1.65 -7.98
CA TYR A 396 -20.31 2.96 -7.36
C TYR A 396 -20.34 2.83 -5.83
N SER A 397 -20.01 3.89 -5.09
CA SER A 397 -19.96 3.83 -3.62
C SER A 397 -21.29 3.34 -3.05
N GLN A 398 -21.24 2.33 -2.17
CA GLN A 398 -22.39 1.68 -1.54
C GLN A 398 -23.29 0.84 -2.47
N GLU A 399 -22.87 0.62 -3.71
CA GLU A 399 -23.50 -0.35 -4.62
C GLU A 399 -22.70 -1.67 -4.64
N PRO A 400 -23.34 -2.82 -4.90
CA PRO A 400 -24.78 -2.99 -5.12
C PRO A 400 -25.60 -2.85 -3.83
N SER A 401 -26.64 -2.02 -3.85
CA SER A 401 -27.57 -1.87 -2.73
C SER A 401 -28.42 -3.13 -2.57
N HIS A 402 -28.65 -3.55 -1.32
CA HIS A 402 -29.45 -4.74 -1.02
C HIS A 402 -30.94 -4.47 -1.32
N SER A 403 -31.34 -4.54 -2.59
CA SER A 403 -32.74 -4.60 -2.98
C SER A 403 -33.28 -6.00 -2.66
N HIS A 404 -33.58 -6.24 -1.38
CA HIS A 404 -34.28 -7.44 -0.91
C HIS A 404 -35.64 -7.54 -1.62
N GLY A 405 -35.69 -8.24 -2.75
CA GLY A 405 -36.94 -8.52 -3.49
C GLY A 405 -36.89 -8.29 -5.01
N ALA A 406 -35.83 -7.68 -5.57
CA ALA A 406 -35.73 -7.51 -7.01
C ALA A 406 -35.42 -8.85 -7.71
N LYS A 407 -36.40 -9.37 -8.47
CA LYS A 407 -36.29 -10.65 -9.20
C LYS A 407 -35.19 -10.60 -10.28
N ARG A 408 -35.08 -9.46 -10.97
CA ARG A 408 -34.07 -9.19 -12.00
C ARG A 408 -33.24 -7.95 -11.63
N ILE A 409 -31.92 -8.02 -11.82
CA ILE A 409 -31.01 -6.88 -11.64
C ILE A 409 -30.34 -6.61 -12.98
N CYS A 410 -30.39 -5.36 -13.43
CA CYS A 410 -29.72 -4.88 -14.64
C CYS A 410 -28.82 -3.71 -14.25
N VAL A 411 -27.60 -3.66 -14.77
CA VAL A 411 -26.59 -2.70 -14.34
C VAL A 411 -26.40 -1.60 -15.37
N LYS A 412 -26.23 -0.36 -14.90
CA LYS A 412 -25.81 0.78 -15.74
C LYS A 412 -24.40 1.22 -15.39
N GLY A 413 -23.61 1.55 -16.41
CA GLY A 413 -22.40 2.35 -16.25
C GLY A 413 -22.79 3.83 -16.10
N GLN A 414 -22.06 4.59 -15.28
CA GLN A 414 -22.31 6.01 -15.06
C GLN A 414 -21.01 6.82 -15.11
N ILE A 415 -21.07 8.01 -15.69
CA ILE A 415 -20.03 9.04 -15.66
C ILE A 415 -20.44 10.23 -14.78
N ASN A 416 -19.49 10.77 -14.03
CA ASN A 416 -19.57 12.13 -13.50
C ASN A 416 -19.01 13.07 -14.58
N LYS A 417 -19.85 13.94 -15.18
CA LYS A 417 -19.45 14.83 -16.27
C LYS A 417 -18.21 15.65 -15.85
N GLY A 418 -17.11 15.51 -16.59
CA GLY A 418 -15.84 16.17 -16.28
C GLY A 418 -14.56 15.54 -16.86
N LEU A 419 -14.64 14.40 -17.55
CA LEU A 419 -13.51 13.84 -18.30
C LEU A 419 -13.84 13.80 -19.79
N THR A 420 -13.13 14.57 -20.59
CA THR A 420 -13.11 14.50 -22.05
C THR A 420 -11.66 14.21 -22.47
N CYS A 421 -11.45 13.18 -23.29
CA CYS A 421 -10.15 12.91 -23.92
C CYS A 421 -10.25 13.23 -25.41
N PRO A 422 -9.26 13.92 -26.01
CA PRO A 422 -9.24 14.13 -27.46
C PRO A 422 -8.97 12.82 -28.21
N GLU A 423 -9.67 12.60 -29.32
CA GLU A 423 -9.35 11.58 -30.32
C GLU A 423 -8.33 12.14 -31.31
N SER A 424 -7.27 11.39 -31.61
CA SER A 424 -6.56 11.56 -32.87
C SER A 424 -5.90 10.26 -33.32
N ASP A 425 -6.22 9.86 -34.54
CA ASP A 425 -5.61 8.76 -35.24
C ASP A 425 -4.32 9.24 -35.92
N SER A 426 -3.16 8.86 -35.38
CA SER A 426 -1.88 8.93 -36.07
C SER A 426 -0.90 7.91 -35.48
N SER A 427 -0.08 7.32 -36.36
CA SER A 427 0.96 6.34 -36.01
C SER A 427 2.10 7.00 -35.22
N CYS A 428 2.70 6.28 -34.25
CA CYS A 428 3.91 6.76 -33.57
C CYS A 428 4.99 7.00 -34.64
N VAL A 429 5.38 8.27 -34.84
CA VAL A 429 6.48 8.61 -35.75
C VAL A 429 7.73 7.94 -35.22
N GLN A 430 8.23 6.94 -35.96
CA GLN A 430 9.30 5.98 -35.64
C GLN A 430 8.83 4.76 -34.83
N ALA A 431 8.36 3.74 -35.55
CA ALA A 431 8.33 2.35 -35.11
C ALA A 431 9.76 1.76 -34.97
N GLU A 432 10.62 2.42 -34.21
CA GLU A 432 11.86 1.84 -33.71
C GLU A 432 11.51 0.78 -32.67
N MET A 433 12.14 -0.39 -32.77
CA MET A 433 11.91 -1.55 -31.89
C MET A 433 11.81 -1.13 -30.41
N GLY A 434 10.67 -1.42 -29.77
CA GLY A 434 10.50 -1.31 -28.30
C GLY A 434 9.54 -0.23 -27.78
N TRP A 435 8.92 0.59 -28.62
CA TRP A 435 7.82 1.48 -28.19
C TRP A 435 6.47 0.74 -28.13
N ARG A 436 5.59 1.13 -27.19
CA ARG A 436 4.20 0.68 -27.10
C ARG A 436 3.27 1.87 -27.01
N ARG A 437 2.21 1.89 -27.81
CA ARG A 437 1.22 2.98 -27.83
C ARG A 437 0.12 2.72 -26.80
N LYS A 438 -0.27 3.76 -26.07
CA LYS A 438 -1.54 3.85 -25.35
C LYS A 438 -2.11 5.25 -25.59
N ASP A 439 -3.26 5.31 -26.23
CA ASP A 439 -3.98 6.56 -26.54
C ASP A 439 -3.14 7.52 -27.40
N THR A 440 -3.01 8.78 -26.98
CA THR A 440 -2.20 9.83 -27.61
C THR A 440 -0.72 9.80 -27.18
N TRP A 441 -0.29 8.74 -26.48
CA TRP A 441 1.05 8.62 -25.94
C TRP A 441 1.74 7.31 -26.36
N CYS A 442 3.04 7.39 -26.64
CA CYS A 442 3.90 6.23 -26.84
C CYS A 442 4.85 6.10 -25.64
N TYR A 443 5.08 4.87 -25.18
CA TYR A 443 5.89 4.54 -24.00
C TYR A 443 7.02 3.58 -24.37
N LYS A 444 8.17 3.71 -23.71
CA LYS A 444 9.31 2.82 -23.89
C LYS A 444 10.05 2.62 -22.57
N ILE A 445 10.47 1.38 -22.32
CA ILE A 445 11.38 1.04 -21.22
C ILE A 445 12.80 0.93 -21.79
N THR A 446 13.77 1.56 -21.15
CA THR A 446 15.19 1.47 -21.55
C THR A 446 15.75 0.06 -21.36
N ASP A 447 16.84 -0.24 -22.07
CA ASP A 447 17.52 -1.54 -21.97
C ASP A 447 18.68 -1.54 -20.97
N GLN A 448 19.09 -0.36 -20.48
CA GLN A 448 20.22 -0.18 -19.59
C GLN A 448 19.81 0.51 -18.30
N GLU A 449 20.36 0.04 -17.18
CA GLU A 449 20.19 0.64 -15.87
C GLU A 449 21.08 1.87 -15.72
N GLN A 450 20.48 2.95 -15.24
CA GLN A 450 21.11 4.26 -15.17
C GLN A 450 20.67 5.01 -13.92
N THR A 451 21.44 6.02 -13.53
CA THR A 451 21.03 6.94 -12.46
C THR A 451 19.87 7.81 -12.94
N PHE A 452 19.15 8.44 -12.00
CA PHE A 452 18.06 9.33 -12.38
C PHE A 452 18.57 10.52 -13.21
N GLU A 453 19.73 11.07 -12.87
CA GLU A 453 20.31 12.20 -13.61
C GLU A 453 20.67 11.84 -15.04
N ASP A 454 21.19 10.63 -15.26
CA ASP A 454 21.52 10.13 -16.58
C ASP A 454 20.24 9.85 -17.40
N ALA A 455 19.20 9.35 -16.73
CA ALA A 455 17.90 9.12 -17.34
C ALA A 455 17.26 10.44 -17.83
N VAL A 456 17.35 11.50 -17.03
CA VAL A 456 16.85 12.84 -17.40
C VAL A 456 17.65 13.47 -18.54
N LYS A 457 18.96 13.22 -18.62
CA LYS A 457 19.80 13.69 -19.75
C LYS A 457 19.48 12.99 -21.07
N GLY A 458 18.74 11.88 -21.01
CA GLY A 458 18.18 11.22 -22.19
C GLY A 458 19.17 10.38 -22.99
N TYR A 459 20.22 9.82 -22.37
CA TYR A 459 21.24 9.01 -23.04
C TYR A 459 20.66 7.78 -23.76
N TYR A 460 19.77 7.05 -23.08
CA TYR A 460 19.12 5.84 -23.63
C TYR A 460 17.70 6.10 -24.13
N CYS A 461 17.20 7.31 -23.90
CA CYS A 461 15.85 7.69 -24.27
C CYS A 461 15.73 9.20 -24.39
N LYS A 462 15.56 9.70 -25.62
CA LYS A 462 15.50 11.15 -25.88
C LYS A 462 14.20 11.80 -25.41
N SER A 463 13.15 11.01 -25.21
CA SER A 463 11.85 11.47 -24.72
C SER A 463 11.88 11.64 -23.19
N PRO A 464 11.04 12.54 -22.63
CA PRO A 464 11.01 12.76 -21.19
C PRO A 464 10.56 11.51 -20.44
N LEU A 465 10.96 11.43 -19.17
CA LEU A 465 10.50 10.38 -18.25
C LEU A 465 8.98 10.42 -18.09
N VAL A 466 8.39 9.26 -17.82
CA VAL A 466 6.94 9.10 -17.72
C VAL A 466 6.34 9.92 -16.58
N THR A 467 5.27 10.66 -16.88
CA THR A 467 4.32 11.18 -15.90
C THR A 467 3.14 10.21 -15.80
N ILE A 468 2.60 10.00 -14.60
CA ILE A 468 1.48 9.05 -14.39
C ILE A 468 0.31 9.83 -13.82
N GLU A 469 -0.73 10.00 -14.63
CA GLU A 469 -1.86 10.88 -14.34
C GLU A 469 -3.10 10.13 -13.85
N SER A 470 -3.16 8.81 -14.09
CA SER A 470 -4.29 7.98 -13.72
C SER A 470 -3.92 6.54 -13.36
N ARG A 471 -4.84 5.87 -12.66
CA ARG A 471 -4.76 4.43 -12.38
C ARG A 471 -4.74 3.56 -13.64
N PHE A 472 -5.27 4.06 -14.77
CA PHE A 472 -5.32 3.30 -16.03
C PHE A 472 -3.99 3.36 -16.76
N GLU A 473 -3.34 4.52 -16.76
CA GLU A 473 -1.97 4.67 -17.23
C GLU A 473 -1.01 3.80 -16.39
N GLN A 474 -1.15 3.81 -15.06
CA GLN A 474 -0.39 2.92 -14.18
C GLN A 474 -0.58 1.43 -14.52
N ALA A 475 -1.83 0.99 -14.74
CA ALA A 475 -2.12 -0.40 -15.06
C ALA A 475 -1.48 -0.83 -16.39
N PHE A 476 -1.44 0.05 -17.39
CA PHE A 476 -0.71 -0.19 -18.64
C PHE A 476 0.80 -0.26 -18.44
N LEU A 477 1.37 0.61 -17.61
CA LEU A 477 2.80 0.53 -17.27
C LEU A 477 3.14 -0.79 -16.57
N ASN A 478 2.25 -1.29 -15.71
CA ASN A 478 2.43 -2.59 -15.06
C ASN A 478 2.48 -3.73 -16.08
N SER A 479 1.60 -3.73 -17.09
CA SER A 479 1.62 -4.77 -18.12
C SER A 479 2.86 -4.66 -19.02
N LEU A 480 3.30 -3.45 -19.34
CA LEU A 480 4.54 -3.20 -20.08
C LEU A 480 5.78 -3.75 -19.35
N ILE A 481 5.84 -3.54 -18.03
CA ILE A 481 6.91 -4.08 -17.18
C ILE A 481 6.86 -5.61 -17.12
N SER A 482 5.65 -6.20 -17.01
CA SER A 482 5.49 -7.66 -17.00
C SER A 482 5.91 -8.31 -18.32
N GLU A 483 5.58 -7.71 -19.47
CA GLU A 483 5.94 -8.22 -20.80
C GLU A 483 7.46 -8.29 -20.98
N LYS A 484 8.20 -7.31 -20.46
CA LYS A 484 9.66 -7.24 -20.49
C LYS A 484 10.35 -8.33 -19.64
N GLY A 485 9.59 -9.13 -18.88
CA GLY A 485 10.15 -10.16 -18.00
C GLY A 485 10.79 -9.57 -16.74
N GLY A 486 10.19 -8.50 -16.20
CA GLY A 486 10.70 -7.79 -15.03
C GLY A 486 11.00 -8.73 -13.86
N SER A 487 12.28 -8.93 -13.55
CA SER A 487 12.73 -9.70 -12.37
C SER A 487 12.34 -8.98 -11.07
N GLU A 488 12.26 -9.70 -9.95
CA GLU A 488 11.98 -9.11 -8.62
C GLU A 488 12.97 -8.00 -8.21
N SER A 489 14.16 -7.97 -8.82
CA SER A 489 15.21 -6.98 -8.53
C SER A 489 15.18 -5.73 -9.43
N GLN A 490 14.32 -5.68 -10.43
CA GLN A 490 14.32 -4.58 -11.40
C GLN A 490 13.38 -3.45 -11.00
N SER A 491 13.83 -2.22 -11.25
CA SER A 491 13.15 -0.98 -10.90
C SER A 491 13.15 -0.02 -12.09
N TYR A 492 12.14 0.87 -12.15
CA TYR A 492 11.86 1.69 -13.34
C TYR A 492 11.63 3.16 -12.96
N TRP A 493 12.57 4.06 -13.29
CA TRP A 493 12.48 5.50 -13.03
C TRP A 493 11.26 6.15 -13.68
N THR A 494 10.63 7.06 -12.93
CA THR A 494 9.54 7.94 -13.36
C THR A 494 10.01 9.39 -13.34
N ALA A 495 9.21 10.36 -13.81
CA ALA A 495 9.55 11.78 -13.72
C ALA A 495 9.32 12.41 -12.32
N LEU A 496 8.80 11.66 -11.34
CA LEU A 496 8.40 12.22 -10.04
C LEU A 496 9.62 12.35 -9.10
N GLN A 497 9.81 13.53 -8.50
CA GLN A 497 10.93 13.80 -7.59
C GLN A 497 10.60 14.91 -6.58
N ASP A 498 11.39 14.97 -5.51
CA ASP A 498 11.42 16.09 -4.56
C ASP A 498 12.85 16.66 -4.51
N GLN A 499 13.12 17.69 -5.32
CA GLN A 499 14.44 18.31 -5.41
C GLN A 499 14.81 19.10 -4.15
N ASN A 500 13.84 19.77 -3.53
CA ASN A 500 14.08 20.69 -2.43
C ASN A 500 14.00 20.02 -1.05
N ARG A 501 13.87 18.69 -1.00
CA ARG A 501 13.67 17.90 0.23
C ARG A 501 12.54 18.44 1.10
N THR A 502 11.53 18.97 0.44
CA THR A 502 10.37 19.61 1.08
C THR A 502 9.40 18.59 1.64
N GLY A 503 9.47 17.34 1.16
CA GLY A 503 8.46 16.32 1.34
C GLY A 503 7.34 16.37 0.29
N GLU A 504 7.36 17.36 -0.62
CA GLU A 504 6.40 17.51 -1.71
C GLU A 504 7.01 16.99 -3.02
N TYR A 505 6.39 15.97 -3.60
CA TYR A 505 6.84 15.35 -4.84
C TYR A 505 6.12 15.98 -6.05
N ARG A 506 6.89 16.38 -7.07
CA ARG A 506 6.38 17.01 -8.29
C ARG A 506 6.93 16.34 -9.54
N TRP A 507 6.12 16.29 -10.60
CA TRP A 507 6.55 15.78 -11.90
C TRP A 507 7.57 16.73 -12.54
N LEU A 508 8.69 16.18 -13.01
CA LEU A 508 9.63 16.91 -13.85
C LEU A 508 8.99 17.13 -15.23
N THR A 509 8.87 18.38 -15.66
CA THR A 509 8.39 18.74 -17.00
C THR A 509 9.43 19.57 -17.75
N GLN A 510 9.44 19.44 -19.08
CA GLN A 510 10.43 20.10 -19.94
C GLN A 510 10.34 21.65 -19.92
N ASN A 511 9.20 22.22 -19.47
CA ASN A 511 8.95 23.67 -19.48
C ASN A 511 8.84 24.29 -18.07
N GLY A 512 9.23 23.57 -17.01
CA GLY A 512 9.14 24.08 -15.63
C GLY A 512 7.70 24.29 -15.12
N SER A 513 6.69 23.86 -15.88
CA SER A 513 5.28 23.89 -15.48
C SER A 513 4.98 22.70 -14.57
N SER A 514 4.51 22.93 -13.35
CA SER A 514 4.13 21.83 -12.45
C SER A 514 2.77 21.27 -12.85
N ILE A 515 2.73 20.05 -13.41
CA ILE A 515 1.48 19.30 -13.58
C ILE A 515 1.02 18.85 -12.19
N PRO A 516 -0.26 19.06 -11.81
CA PRO A 516 -0.78 18.60 -10.53
C PRO A 516 -0.65 17.08 -10.40
N LEU A 517 -0.28 16.59 -9.22
CA LEU A 517 -0.22 15.16 -8.93
C LEU A 517 -1.64 14.61 -8.72
N THR A 518 -2.26 14.13 -9.81
CA THR A 518 -3.65 13.63 -9.83
C THR A 518 -3.81 12.15 -9.48
N TYR A 519 -2.70 11.44 -9.27
CA TYR A 519 -2.69 10.03 -8.98
C TYR A 519 -1.45 9.66 -8.16
N THR A 520 -1.58 8.68 -7.25
CA THR A 520 -0.47 8.15 -6.46
C THR A 520 -0.59 6.64 -6.29
N ASN A 521 0.52 5.91 -6.42
CA ASN A 521 0.57 4.45 -6.23
C ASN A 521 1.73 3.99 -5.34
N TRP A 522 1.96 4.69 -4.21
CA TRP A 522 3.06 4.39 -3.28
C TRP A 522 3.08 2.94 -2.78
N ASN A 523 4.29 2.40 -2.62
CA ASN A 523 4.51 1.12 -1.94
C ASN A 523 4.29 1.26 -0.43
N ARG A 524 4.23 0.13 0.28
CA ARG A 524 4.09 0.11 1.75
C ARG A 524 5.17 0.96 2.40
N HIS A 525 4.76 1.82 3.34
CA HIS A 525 5.62 2.72 4.10
C HIS A 525 6.41 3.76 3.27
N GLN A 526 6.04 3.99 2.01
CA GLN A 526 6.60 5.04 1.16
C GLN A 526 5.67 6.26 1.09
N PRO A 527 6.21 7.48 0.92
CA PRO A 527 7.64 7.83 0.94
C PRO A 527 8.22 7.84 2.37
N VAL A 528 9.42 7.28 2.57
CA VAL A 528 10.06 7.17 3.91
C VAL A 528 10.62 8.51 4.40
N SER A 529 11.08 9.39 3.50
CA SER A 529 11.58 10.72 3.84
C SER A 529 11.38 11.71 2.68
N GLY A 530 11.42 13.02 3.00
CA GLY A 530 11.47 14.07 1.98
C GLY A 530 12.80 14.05 1.24
N GLY A 531 12.74 14.29 -0.06
CA GLY A 531 13.89 14.23 -0.96
C GLY A 531 14.06 12.89 -1.65
N GLY A 532 14.47 12.93 -2.92
CA GLY A 532 14.78 11.75 -3.72
C GLY A 532 13.98 11.69 -5.00
N CYS A 533 14.18 10.60 -5.73
CA CYS A 533 13.58 10.36 -7.03
C CYS A 533 12.74 9.09 -6.97
N VAL A 534 11.62 9.08 -7.68
CA VAL A 534 10.62 8.02 -7.59
C VAL A 534 10.75 7.06 -8.76
N LEU A 535 10.71 5.78 -8.42
CA LEU A 535 10.67 4.67 -9.38
C LEU A 535 9.49 3.73 -9.09
N MET A 536 9.14 2.91 -10.09
CA MET A 536 8.20 1.81 -9.95
C MET A 536 8.97 0.50 -9.71
N SER A 537 8.51 -0.31 -8.76
CA SER A 537 9.09 -1.61 -8.46
C SER A 537 8.59 -2.70 -9.41
N GLY A 538 9.45 -3.66 -9.74
CA GLY A 538 9.08 -4.92 -10.40
C GLY A 538 8.63 -6.01 -9.40
N GLY A 539 8.41 -7.23 -9.89
CA GLY A 539 8.16 -8.41 -9.05
C GLY A 539 6.87 -8.35 -8.22
N GLN A 540 6.97 -8.71 -6.93
CA GLN A 540 5.82 -8.80 -6.02
C GLN A 540 5.13 -7.46 -5.73
N ALA A 541 5.87 -6.35 -5.86
CA ALA A 541 5.35 -4.99 -5.69
C ALA A 541 5.18 -4.26 -7.04
N LEU A 542 4.84 -5.00 -8.09
CA LEU A 542 4.74 -4.51 -9.46
C LEU A 542 3.98 -3.18 -9.57
N GLY A 543 4.68 -2.15 -10.05
CA GLY A 543 4.11 -0.83 -10.32
C GLY A 543 3.96 0.08 -9.11
N HIS A 544 4.27 -0.39 -7.90
CA HIS A 544 4.23 0.44 -6.70
C HIS A 544 5.43 1.38 -6.64
N TRP A 545 5.20 2.59 -6.12
CA TRP A 545 6.20 3.66 -6.15
C TRP A 545 7.09 3.64 -4.91
N GLU A 546 8.39 3.71 -5.13
CA GLU A 546 9.42 3.80 -4.09
C GLU A 546 10.32 4.99 -4.33
N VAL A 547 10.82 5.57 -3.23
CA VAL A 547 11.79 6.67 -3.29
C VAL A 547 13.19 6.11 -3.15
N LYS A 548 14.07 6.47 -4.10
CA LYS A 548 15.49 6.12 -4.08
C LYS A 548 16.36 7.35 -4.31
N ASN A 549 17.65 7.18 -4.03
CA ASN A 549 18.64 8.24 -4.23
C ASN A 549 18.89 8.47 -5.73
N CYS A 550 18.66 9.69 -6.19
CA CYS A 550 18.77 10.08 -7.59
C CYS A 550 20.16 9.85 -8.20
N HIS A 551 21.23 9.97 -7.41
CA HIS A 551 22.61 9.97 -7.91
C HIS A 551 23.30 8.60 -7.78
N ALA A 552 22.87 7.79 -6.83
CA ALA A 552 23.57 6.55 -6.48
C ALA A 552 22.82 5.29 -6.92
N PHE A 553 21.48 5.32 -6.94
CA PHE A 553 20.69 4.16 -7.34
C PHE A 553 20.62 4.08 -8.87
N LYS A 554 20.72 2.86 -9.41
CA LYS A 554 20.57 2.60 -10.85
C LYS A 554 19.30 1.79 -11.08
N ALA A 555 18.55 2.19 -12.10
CA ALA A 555 17.31 1.53 -12.51
C ALA A 555 17.10 1.74 -14.02
N LEU A 556 16.24 0.91 -14.62
CA LEU A 556 15.73 1.17 -15.96
C LEU A 556 14.88 2.45 -15.93
N ALA A 557 14.62 3.07 -17.07
CA ALA A 557 13.79 4.27 -17.16
C ALA A 557 12.59 4.02 -18.08
N VAL A 558 11.44 4.60 -17.72
CA VAL A 558 10.26 4.61 -18.58
C VAL A 558 10.10 6.00 -19.15
N CYS A 559 9.99 6.07 -20.47
CA CYS A 559 9.78 7.31 -21.19
C CYS A 559 8.37 7.41 -21.76
N LYS A 560 7.91 8.64 -21.90
CA LYS A 560 6.60 9.00 -22.46
C LYS A 560 6.80 10.07 -23.54
N GLN A 561 6.21 9.87 -24.70
CA GLN A 561 6.18 10.85 -25.78
C GLN A 561 4.78 10.98 -26.36
N GLU A 562 4.41 12.21 -26.71
CA GLU A 562 3.12 12.50 -27.34
C GLU A 562 3.18 12.09 -28.82
N VAL A 563 2.09 11.53 -29.34
CA VAL A 563 1.93 11.28 -30.77
C VAL A 563 1.75 12.63 -31.46
N SER A 564 2.59 12.94 -32.44
CA SER A 564 2.59 14.24 -33.12
C SER A 564 1.28 14.52 -33.86
N GLY A 565 0.40 15.30 -33.22
CA GLY A 565 -0.84 15.88 -33.72
C GLY A 565 -1.09 17.24 -33.05
N ASN A 566 -1.72 18.17 -33.77
CA ASN A 566 -1.86 19.59 -33.40
C ASN A 566 -2.36 19.81 -31.96
N ARG A 567 -1.78 20.84 -31.30
CA ARG A 567 -2.24 21.35 -29.99
C ARG A 567 -3.71 21.74 -30.04
N ASP A 568 -4.54 21.07 -29.27
CA ASP A 568 -5.87 21.58 -28.93
C ASP A 568 -6.03 21.87 -27.43
N THR A 569 -6.30 23.15 -27.20
CA THR A 569 -7.05 23.78 -26.11
C THR A 569 -7.03 23.12 -24.72
N LEU A 570 -6.21 23.72 -23.84
CA LEU A 570 -6.38 23.64 -22.39
C LEU A 570 -7.83 23.98 -22.01
N MET A 571 -8.56 23.02 -21.45
CA MET A 571 -9.83 23.32 -20.78
C MET A 571 -9.57 24.23 -19.58
N PRO A 572 -10.43 25.22 -19.32
CA PRO A 572 -10.30 26.08 -18.16
C PRO A 572 -10.54 25.27 -16.88
N VAL A 573 -9.55 25.28 -15.98
CA VAL A 573 -9.70 24.82 -14.60
C VAL A 573 -10.86 25.61 -13.97
N PRO A 574 -11.79 24.97 -13.24
CA PRO A 574 -12.84 25.68 -12.53
C PRO A 574 -12.22 26.77 -11.65
N HIS A 575 -12.63 28.02 -11.85
CA HIS A 575 -12.19 29.13 -11.01
C HIS A 575 -12.70 28.92 -9.59
N LEU A 576 -11.82 28.50 -8.68
CA LEU A 576 -12.07 28.62 -7.24
C LEU A 576 -11.96 30.10 -6.85
N ASP A 577 -13.01 30.64 -6.26
CA ASP A 577 -12.96 31.95 -5.61
C ASP A 577 -12.21 31.83 -4.28
N LEU A 578 -10.91 32.15 -4.34
CA LEU A 578 -9.99 32.15 -3.19
C LEU A 578 -10.38 33.16 -2.09
N ASN A 579 -11.34 34.06 -2.34
CA ASN A 579 -11.75 35.11 -1.40
C ASN A 579 -13.12 34.86 -0.75
N ALA A 580 -13.77 33.72 -1.02
CA ALA A 580 -15.05 33.39 -0.39
C ALA A 580 -14.91 33.18 1.13
N PRO A 581 -15.71 33.86 1.98
CA PRO A 581 -15.63 33.71 3.42
C PRO A 581 -16.16 32.34 3.89
N CYS A 582 -15.52 31.77 4.92
CA CYS A 582 -15.93 30.49 5.47
C CYS A 582 -17.30 30.53 6.16
N PRO A 583 -18.09 29.43 6.11
CA PRO A 583 -19.35 29.32 6.85
C PRO A 583 -19.17 29.46 8.36
N THR A 584 -20.22 29.85 9.08
CA THR A 584 -20.20 30.08 10.53
C THR A 584 -19.62 28.89 11.31
N GLY A 585 -18.58 29.13 12.10
CA GLY A 585 -17.88 28.11 12.89
C GLY A 585 -16.83 27.30 12.11
N TRP A 586 -16.44 27.73 10.91
CA TRP A 586 -15.31 27.24 10.14
C TRP A 586 -14.23 28.33 10.03
N GLU A 587 -12.95 27.95 10.03
CA GLU A 587 -11.80 28.84 10.05
C GLU A 587 -10.87 28.59 8.85
N SER A 588 -10.29 29.66 8.30
CA SER A 588 -9.29 29.62 7.22
C SER A 588 -8.40 30.88 7.23
N ARG A 589 -7.40 30.93 6.34
CA ARG A 589 -6.49 32.06 6.10
C ARG A 589 -6.66 32.54 4.66
N LYS A 590 -6.38 33.82 4.38
CA LYS A 590 -6.64 34.50 3.09
C LYS A 590 -5.93 33.91 1.85
N ASP A 591 -5.00 32.98 2.05
CA ASP A 591 -4.17 32.30 1.05
C ASP A 591 -4.50 30.80 0.93
N LEU A 592 -5.46 30.29 1.71
CA LEU A 592 -5.89 28.89 1.66
C LEU A 592 -7.21 28.77 0.90
N SER A 593 -7.32 27.75 0.07
CA SER A 593 -8.53 27.46 -0.73
C SER A 593 -9.62 26.71 0.05
N HIS A 594 -9.43 26.43 1.33
CA HIS A 594 -10.29 25.54 2.11
C HIS A 594 -10.60 26.06 3.51
N CYS A 595 -11.78 25.69 4.01
CA CYS A 595 -12.23 26.00 5.38
C CYS A 595 -12.14 24.75 6.28
N TYR A 596 -11.69 24.94 7.53
CA TYR A 596 -11.49 23.88 8.51
C TYR A 596 -12.34 24.10 9.76
N LYS A 597 -12.86 23.01 10.34
CA LYS A 597 -13.61 23.06 11.60
C LYS A 597 -13.19 21.94 12.55
N VAL A 598 -12.86 22.33 13.77
CA VAL A 598 -12.53 21.42 14.87
C VAL A 598 -13.80 21.17 15.69
N VAL A 599 -14.19 19.91 15.84
CA VAL A 599 -15.41 19.55 16.59
C VAL A 599 -15.03 19.27 18.03
N GLN A 600 -15.42 20.17 18.94
CA GLN A 600 -15.22 20.02 20.39
C GLN A 600 -16.50 19.49 21.07
N ARG A 601 -16.33 18.79 22.19
CA ARG A 601 -17.37 18.17 23.05
C ARG A 601 -18.16 17.02 22.41
N ILE A 602 -17.53 15.85 22.32
CA ILE A 602 -18.25 14.59 22.09
C ILE A 602 -18.34 13.85 23.43
N LEU A 603 -19.54 13.40 23.80
CA LEU A 603 -19.81 12.61 25.03
C LEU A 603 -19.02 11.28 25.07
N MET A 604 -18.54 10.78 23.92
CA MET A 604 -17.79 9.53 23.79
C MET A 604 -16.87 9.58 22.56
N HIS A 605 -15.67 9.00 22.64
CA HIS A 605 -14.77 8.87 21.48
C HIS A 605 -15.41 7.99 20.39
N ARG A 606 -15.14 8.30 19.12
CA ARG A 606 -15.60 7.50 17.97
C ARG A 606 -14.42 6.93 17.18
N SER A 607 -14.66 5.85 16.45
CA SER A 607 -13.69 5.28 15.51
C SER A 607 -13.43 6.23 14.32
N TRP A 608 -12.36 5.98 13.56
CA TRP A 608 -12.07 6.75 12.34
C TRP A 608 -13.23 6.73 11.34
N THR A 609 -13.88 5.58 11.17
CA THR A 609 -15.00 5.39 10.23
C THR A 609 -16.25 6.15 10.66
N GLU A 610 -16.55 6.15 11.95
CA GLU A 610 -17.63 6.94 12.53
C GLU A 610 -17.34 8.44 12.47
N ALA A 611 -16.07 8.84 12.63
CA ALA A 611 -15.64 10.22 12.45
C ALA A 611 -15.84 10.69 11.01
N GLN A 612 -15.40 9.92 10.03
CA GLN A 612 -15.59 10.23 8.61
C GLN A 612 -17.08 10.36 8.25
N PHE A 613 -17.91 9.42 8.70
CA PHE A 613 -19.35 9.49 8.49
C PHE A 613 -19.96 10.77 9.08
N PHE A 614 -19.55 11.14 10.30
CA PHE A 614 -19.99 12.38 10.94
C PHE A 614 -19.57 13.63 10.15
N CYS A 615 -18.36 13.67 9.61
CA CYS A 615 -17.90 14.77 8.75
C CYS A 615 -18.76 14.88 7.48
N ARG A 616 -19.05 13.73 6.83
CA ARG A 616 -19.90 13.68 5.63
C ARG A 616 -21.33 14.11 5.88
N ALA A 617 -21.88 13.78 7.05
CA ALA A 617 -23.20 14.27 7.46
C ALA A 617 -23.24 15.80 7.63
N LEU A 618 -22.10 16.46 7.84
CA LEU A 618 -21.98 17.92 7.91
C LEU A 618 -21.71 18.58 6.54
N GLY A 619 -21.74 17.82 5.44
CA GLY A 619 -21.40 18.32 4.10
C GLY A 619 -19.89 18.55 3.89
N ALA A 620 -19.07 17.87 4.69
CA ALA A 620 -17.62 17.97 4.74
C ALA A 620 -16.96 16.58 4.65
N ASP A 621 -15.63 16.49 4.66
CA ASP A 621 -14.91 15.23 4.93
C ASP A 621 -13.84 15.45 6.01
N LEU A 622 -13.12 14.41 6.44
CA LEU A 622 -11.98 14.57 7.33
C LEU A 622 -10.89 15.43 6.68
N ALA A 623 -10.10 16.11 7.51
CA ALA A 623 -9.07 17.02 7.01
C ALA A 623 -8.03 16.36 6.11
N SER A 624 -7.67 17.08 5.06
CA SER A 624 -6.96 16.63 3.89
C SER A 624 -6.10 17.80 3.40
N PHE A 625 -4.78 17.60 3.26
CA PHE A 625 -3.81 18.67 2.96
C PHE A 625 -3.14 18.40 1.61
N HIS A 626 -3.16 19.38 0.72
CA HIS A 626 -2.51 19.29 -0.60
C HIS A 626 -1.18 20.06 -0.60
N HIS A 627 -1.11 21.11 0.20
CA HIS A 627 0.08 21.91 0.39
C HIS A 627 0.48 21.93 1.87
N TYR A 628 1.78 22.08 2.13
CA TYR A 628 2.33 22.22 3.47
C TYR A 628 1.70 23.38 4.24
N GLU A 629 1.29 24.43 3.55
CA GLU A 629 0.65 25.61 4.15
C GLU A 629 -0.70 25.29 4.80
N ASP A 630 -1.51 24.44 4.17
CA ASP A 630 -2.77 23.96 4.74
C ASP A 630 -2.51 23.21 6.07
N GLN A 631 -1.50 22.32 6.06
CA GLN A 631 -1.09 21.54 7.21
C GLN A 631 -0.57 22.44 8.34
N ALA A 632 0.27 23.42 8.01
CA ALA A 632 0.85 24.36 8.97
C ALA A 632 -0.23 25.23 9.63
N PHE A 633 -1.21 25.67 8.85
CA PHE A 633 -2.37 26.42 9.35
C PHE A 633 -3.19 25.58 10.34
N VAL A 634 -3.57 24.36 9.97
CA VAL A 634 -4.32 23.48 10.88
C VAL A 634 -3.51 23.14 12.13
N LYS A 635 -2.20 22.91 12.02
CA LYS A 635 -1.32 22.72 13.19
C LYS A 635 -1.35 23.93 14.13
N LYS A 636 -1.31 25.14 13.58
CA LYS A 636 -1.42 26.39 14.36
C LYS A 636 -2.79 26.51 15.02
N LEU A 637 -3.87 26.27 14.27
CA LEU A 637 -5.24 26.29 14.77
C LEU A 637 -5.41 25.36 15.97
N LEU A 638 -4.96 24.11 15.85
CA LEU A 638 -4.97 23.12 16.93
C LEU A 638 -4.18 23.60 18.16
N SER A 639 -2.98 24.16 17.95
CA SER A 639 -2.15 24.64 19.05
C SER A 639 -2.77 25.81 19.83
N MET A 640 -3.57 26.65 19.17
CA MET A 640 -4.27 27.77 19.81
C MET A 640 -5.47 27.29 20.62
N MET A 641 -6.18 26.26 20.14
CA MET A 641 -7.37 25.71 20.82
C MET A 641 -7.04 24.81 22.01
N PHE A 642 -5.90 24.13 22.01
CA PHE A 642 -5.51 23.17 23.03
C PHE A 642 -4.17 23.57 23.68
N GLN A 643 -4.23 24.44 24.69
CA GLN A 643 -3.02 24.88 25.42
C GLN A 643 -2.39 23.73 26.22
N ARG A 644 -1.12 23.39 25.91
CA ARG A 644 -0.20 22.54 26.71
C ARG A 644 -0.61 21.08 26.99
N LEU A 645 -1.56 20.51 26.27
CA LEU A 645 -1.89 19.08 26.35
C LEU A 645 -1.67 18.41 24.98
N VAL A 646 -0.99 17.26 24.97
CA VAL A 646 -0.77 16.46 23.75
C VAL A 646 -2.06 15.71 23.44
N TYR A 647 -2.79 16.16 22.42
CA TYR A 647 -3.95 15.46 21.89
C TYR A 647 -3.62 14.87 20.52
N THR A 648 -4.11 13.65 20.27
CA THR A 648 -4.07 13.02 18.95
C THR A 648 -5.36 13.43 18.20
N PHE A 649 -5.27 13.62 16.88
CA PHE A 649 -6.40 14.06 16.05
C PHE A 649 -6.58 13.15 14.84
N TRP A 650 -7.83 12.93 14.42
CA TRP A 650 -8.14 12.17 13.21
C TRP A 650 -7.98 13.03 11.95
N GLY A 651 -7.25 12.52 10.95
CA GLY A 651 -7.14 13.08 9.59
C GLY A 651 -7.51 12.03 8.52
N PHE A 652 -7.62 12.44 7.25
CA PHE A 652 -8.13 11.58 6.17
C PHE A 652 -7.13 10.49 5.72
N ILE A 653 -5.86 10.44 6.19
CA ILE A 653 -4.99 9.28 5.88
C ILE A 653 -5.59 8.02 6.46
N HIS A 654 -5.94 7.10 5.57
CA HIS A 654 -6.30 5.75 5.95
C HIS A 654 -5.49 4.73 5.16
N CYS A 655 -4.40 4.24 5.76
CA CYS A 655 -3.91 2.88 5.57
C CYS A 655 -4.39 2.13 6.82
N CYS A 656 -5.29 1.15 6.70
CA CYS A 656 -5.87 0.45 7.86
C CYS A 656 -4.79 0.00 8.88
N SER A 657 -4.63 0.69 10.01
CA SER A 657 -4.54 0.11 11.35
C SER A 657 -4.23 1.17 12.43
N GLN A 658 -4.87 0.95 13.59
CA GLN A 658 -4.61 1.46 14.94
C GLN A 658 -5.29 2.78 15.38
N VAL A 659 -6.12 2.63 16.43
CA VAL A 659 -6.85 3.67 17.18
C VAL A 659 -6.38 3.66 18.64
N ASN A 660 -6.07 4.85 19.18
CA ASN A 660 -6.25 5.21 20.59
C ASN A 660 -6.47 6.75 20.68
N PRO A 661 -6.98 7.29 21.81
CA PRO A 661 -8.09 8.26 21.83
C PRO A 661 -7.73 9.62 21.24
N SER A 662 -8.63 10.17 20.42
CA SER A 662 -8.36 11.36 19.60
C SER A 662 -9.60 12.22 19.32
N VAL A 663 -9.37 13.51 19.01
CA VAL A 663 -10.37 14.54 18.66
C VAL A 663 -10.53 14.65 17.13
N MET A 664 -11.68 15.10 16.62
CA MET A 664 -12.01 15.10 15.17
C MET A 664 -11.76 16.44 14.48
N LEU A 665 -11.25 16.41 13.24
CA LEU A 665 -11.04 17.58 12.38
C LEU A 665 -11.72 17.43 11.02
N THR A 666 -12.47 18.45 10.59
CA THR A 666 -13.33 18.42 9.40
C THR A 666 -12.96 19.54 8.39
N LYS A 667 -13.13 19.30 7.09
CA LYS A 667 -12.84 20.21 5.96
C LYS A 667 -14.05 20.31 5.00
N ALA A 668 -14.45 21.51 4.59
CA ALA A 668 -15.59 21.73 3.67
C ALA A 668 -15.16 22.14 2.25
N ALA A 669 -15.99 21.78 1.25
CA ALA A 669 -16.02 22.17 -0.18
C ALA A 669 -15.40 21.22 -1.25
N CYS A 670 -15.91 21.41 -2.49
CA CYS A 670 -16.07 20.52 -3.64
C CYS A 670 -14.90 19.62 -4.07
N ASP A 671 -15.30 18.43 -4.57
CA ASP A 671 -14.50 17.34 -5.17
C ASP A 671 -13.02 17.66 -5.47
N GLN A 672 -12.12 17.13 -4.64
CA GLN A 672 -11.01 16.24 -5.02
C GLN A 672 -10.20 15.81 -3.77
N LYS A 673 -9.71 14.56 -3.80
CA LYS A 673 -9.29 13.75 -2.65
C LYS A 673 -7.77 13.71 -2.49
N TYR A 674 -7.18 14.10 -1.35
CA TYR A 674 -5.84 13.65 -0.92
C TYR A 674 -5.68 13.67 0.62
N ILE A 675 -4.67 12.97 1.12
CA ILE A 675 -4.56 12.35 2.46
C ILE A 675 -3.28 12.87 3.16
N VAL A 676 -3.30 13.47 4.38
CA VAL A 676 -2.08 13.77 5.18
C VAL A 676 -2.26 13.59 6.72
N ASN A 677 -1.20 13.12 7.41
CA ASN A 677 -1.10 12.70 8.83
C ASN A 677 -0.40 13.81 9.60
N ILE A 678 -0.99 14.32 10.69
CA ILE A 678 -0.36 15.39 11.49
C ILE A 678 0.30 14.77 12.71
N SER A 679 1.63 14.68 12.68
CA SER A 679 2.45 14.49 13.89
C SER A 679 3.05 15.83 14.29
N ILE A 680 2.83 16.23 15.54
CA ILE A 680 3.45 17.42 16.15
C ILE A 680 4.78 16.96 16.78
N ILE A 681 5.91 17.43 16.25
CA ILE A 681 7.16 17.57 17.01
C ILE A 681 7.01 18.76 17.96
#